data_AF-A0A9W8H1F3-F1
#
_entry.id   AF-A0A9W8H1F3-F1
#
_cell.length_a   1.000
_cell.length_b   1.000
_cell.length_c   1.000
_cell.angle_alpha   90.00
_cell.angle_beta   90.00
_cell.angle_gamma   90.00
#
_symmetry.space_group_name_H-M   'P 1'
#
loop_
_entity.id
_entity.type
_entity.pdbx_description
1 polymer ?
#
loop_
_entity_poly.entity_id
_entity_poly.type
_entity_poly.pdbx_seq_one_letter_code
_entity_poly.pdbx_strand_id
1 'polypeptide(L)'
;MGLISELSGVPGASAGLPAAWERACTGEGVPLPPTSTNYFDAVRDSTSKFIGGDDQALVKVNTSKVQQYVDELDAAKFDKYVKHVNSWSRSLPLVFDNQAQNLNLIAILDLLQIGSGFRHELHGAVNRGASDTINFGCMSMHISQTPLDARGLQALTLGDISRNFGIPLLGKERPMSEGNTAVMISEASELRPLAEIILGILQDTGRRLEQSGFGSFADFIIKTCTEKPTAANLVQKLVTAFPSLRDAASIGGQHVYLFKKAQLIAYDICQKFGKEDSMFDFPDIGDMTLFADNVVPAVVQHHGLIDPCSSIRAKVASGQELTLQETTAMRAASIVAAQLVVDCANSPGSGFKAGAISVNQATLDNFWWYEGKEPELRSIQRLICKNTQTMFKKPFHTKTRALLRSSSCRHLIQESKELFPAAWEQAEQAENNSTEGDGANAEGPMPDKLQAAKFTSHIGDRGEIFYNEAGDPLWLKVEAVAGGATMLVPTVYTLWRFPMLLPVLWTTSLVIPKLIGGADLMVPGLLIPREGLPDLKKGALVAICCPGNAAAQAVGVLNLDTQGLNSVAGAKGKAVLITHTYMDHLWGSGNKQPLPTIEFADAADLVHIGDDSDENNNSDNEHDWDGVEQKSSDDKPSASAALEPTTDEGSSNLTDSVVDTVAPDEMDELLMNSLRQIMATVLDDAHTAELLPINASTIYSTYMVPNAPRGRELDIKKSSHKKLAKFLKAAEKHGLIKLKDIRGELHIKSFNWAHKDMAEFTPYVIGSAKKEKLNDGEAGRLVAVPGQHGSELDMIRVIELLKPSSALAPLFDDVNAQTDTGYFSRQQTRTVLEDYIKGRRLVDAQNPRMVKLDHRLCDGLLTKEEYSKLSSYPRDKLQARLQERMTLYTQVVLPGGPTPVKIGNPPCAEIVCEKKMGSKAITRVSGLEPYGIDPSSLAKELRTACASSTTVDAIPGKKNAQMVLVQGHHIVTLTKLLEQHRLPARLISVVDKSGRAKVKKVVNN
;
A
#
# COMPACT_ATOMS: atom_id res chain seq x y z
N MET A 1 -33.75 -31.44 -20.93
CA MET A 1 -33.49 -31.67 -19.49
C MET A 1 -32.09 -32.21 -19.19
N GLY A 2 -31.48 -33.07 -20.01
CA GLY A 2 -30.26 -33.82 -19.62
C GLY A 2 -28.90 -33.10 -19.53
N LEU A 3 -28.74 -31.86 -20.02
CA LEU A 3 -27.41 -31.21 -20.14
C LEU A 3 -26.95 -30.37 -18.93
N ILE A 4 -27.80 -30.15 -17.92
CA ILE A 4 -27.51 -29.20 -16.81
C ILE A 4 -27.46 -29.90 -15.44
N SER A 5 -28.03 -31.10 -15.31
CA SER A 5 -28.06 -31.85 -14.03
C SER A 5 -26.73 -32.52 -13.65
N GLU A 6 -25.74 -32.57 -14.54
CA GLU A 6 -24.45 -33.23 -14.30
C GLU A 6 -23.35 -32.26 -13.82
N LEU A 7 -23.61 -30.94 -13.83
CA LEU A 7 -22.63 -29.90 -13.50
C LEU A 7 -22.27 -29.82 -11.99
N SER A 8 -22.92 -30.59 -11.12
CA SER A 8 -22.61 -30.64 -9.68
C SER A 8 -21.60 -31.72 -9.28
N GLY A 9 -20.99 -32.45 -10.24
CA GLY A 9 -20.23 -33.67 -9.93
C GLY A 9 -18.95 -33.92 -10.74
N VAL A 10 -18.41 -32.96 -11.49
CA VAL A 10 -17.22 -33.16 -12.35
C VAL A 10 -15.91 -32.82 -11.61
N PRO A 11 -14.99 -33.78 -11.38
CA PRO A 11 -13.65 -33.49 -10.85
C PRO A 11 -12.80 -32.78 -11.92
N GLY A 12 -12.19 -31.64 -11.59
CA GLY A 12 -11.25 -30.93 -12.47
C GLY A 12 -11.52 -29.45 -12.76
N ALA A 13 -12.57 -28.84 -12.19
CA ALA A 13 -12.95 -27.45 -12.49
C ALA A 13 -11.92 -26.37 -12.08
N SER A 14 -10.99 -26.67 -11.16
CA SER A 14 -10.21 -25.70 -10.38
C SER A 14 -8.86 -25.27 -10.98
N ALA A 15 -8.70 -25.24 -12.31
CA ALA A 15 -7.50 -24.68 -12.93
C ALA A 15 -7.46 -23.13 -12.80
N GLY A 16 -6.91 -22.61 -11.69
CA GLY A 16 -6.15 -21.36 -11.69
C GLY A 16 -6.82 -20.03 -12.04
N LEU A 17 -7.98 -19.72 -11.46
CA LEU A 17 -8.54 -18.35 -11.51
C LEU A 17 -7.98 -17.49 -10.34
N PRO A 18 -7.95 -16.14 -10.46
CA PRO A 18 -7.39 -15.28 -9.42
C PRO A 18 -8.13 -15.34 -8.07
N ALA A 19 -7.40 -15.24 -6.96
CA ALA A 19 -7.92 -15.26 -5.59
C ALA A 19 -8.99 -14.18 -5.29
N ALA A 20 -8.95 -13.06 -6.01
CA ALA A 20 -9.91 -11.97 -5.89
C ALA A 20 -11.23 -12.25 -6.62
N TRP A 21 -11.22 -13.13 -7.63
CA TRP A 21 -12.39 -13.44 -8.45
C TRP A 21 -13.48 -14.18 -7.68
N GLU A 22 -13.12 -15.21 -6.90
CA GLU A 22 -14.06 -15.94 -6.03
C GLU A 22 -14.85 -14.99 -5.12
N ARG A 23 -14.21 -13.89 -4.69
CA ARG A 23 -14.81 -12.86 -3.82
C ARG A 23 -15.82 -11.97 -4.55
N ALA A 24 -15.84 -11.97 -5.89
CA ALA A 24 -16.89 -11.33 -6.69
C ALA A 24 -18.11 -12.25 -6.92
N CYS A 25 -17.99 -13.55 -6.66
CA CYS A 25 -19.04 -14.57 -6.80
C CYS A 25 -19.77 -14.79 -5.46
N THR A 26 -20.42 -13.75 -4.93
CA THR A 26 -20.96 -13.74 -3.56
C THR A 26 -21.93 -14.89 -3.22
N GLY A 27 -22.59 -15.47 -4.23
CA GLY A 27 -23.53 -16.57 -4.08
C GLY A 27 -23.04 -17.96 -4.51
N GLU A 28 -21.75 -18.18 -4.77
CA GLU A 28 -21.26 -19.50 -5.23
C GLU A 28 -21.61 -20.64 -4.25
N GLY A 29 -21.47 -20.39 -2.95
CA GLY A 29 -21.87 -21.30 -1.86
C GLY A 29 -23.30 -21.13 -1.33
N VAL A 30 -24.13 -20.32 -1.97
CA VAL A 30 -25.55 -20.13 -1.58
C VAL A 30 -26.41 -21.11 -2.40
N PRO A 31 -27.28 -21.92 -1.77
CA PRO A 31 -28.19 -22.80 -2.48
C PRO A 31 -29.05 -22.01 -3.49
N LEU A 32 -29.20 -22.52 -4.71
CA LEU A 32 -30.09 -21.90 -5.69
C LEU A 32 -31.57 -22.11 -5.32
N PRO A 33 -32.48 -21.19 -5.70
CA PRO A 33 -33.91 -21.45 -5.64
C PRO A 33 -34.27 -22.71 -6.43
N PRO A 34 -35.28 -23.49 -5.97
CA PRO A 34 -35.74 -24.70 -6.68
C PRO A 34 -36.03 -24.42 -8.15
N THR A 35 -35.78 -25.40 -9.02
CA THR A 35 -35.92 -25.22 -10.47
C THR A 35 -37.35 -24.95 -10.94
N SER A 36 -38.36 -25.26 -10.11
CA SER A 36 -39.77 -24.93 -10.29
C SER A 36 -40.16 -23.52 -9.85
N THR A 37 -39.29 -22.81 -9.10
CA THR A 37 -39.55 -21.47 -8.58
C THR A 37 -39.13 -20.42 -9.61
N ASN A 38 -39.97 -19.41 -9.84
CA ASN A 38 -39.58 -18.24 -10.64
C ASN A 38 -38.50 -17.45 -9.88
N TYR A 39 -37.38 -17.14 -10.56
CA TYR A 39 -36.25 -16.48 -9.90
C TYR A 39 -36.55 -15.02 -9.53
N PHE A 40 -37.51 -14.35 -10.19
CA PHE A 40 -37.97 -13.02 -9.77
C PHE A 40 -38.74 -13.09 -8.44
N ASP A 41 -39.58 -14.10 -8.28
CA ASP A 41 -40.35 -14.30 -7.05
C ASP A 41 -39.45 -14.77 -5.90
N ALA A 42 -38.44 -15.61 -6.18
CA ALA A 42 -37.41 -15.94 -5.20
C ALA A 42 -36.64 -14.69 -4.70
N VAL A 43 -36.37 -13.71 -5.57
CA VAL A 43 -35.79 -12.41 -5.17
C VAL A 43 -36.78 -11.63 -4.29
N ARG A 44 -38.06 -11.48 -4.70
CA ARG A 44 -39.10 -10.79 -3.90
C ARG A 44 -39.28 -11.41 -2.51
N ASP A 45 -39.45 -12.73 -2.45
CA ASP A 45 -39.72 -13.46 -1.20
C ASP A 45 -38.52 -13.40 -0.25
N SER A 46 -37.31 -13.65 -0.76
CA SER A 46 -36.10 -13.65 0.07
C SER A 46 -35.76 -12.26 0.59
N THR A 47 -35.88 -11.21 -0.23
CA THR A 47 -35.64 -9.83 0.20
C THR A 47 -36.72 -9.34 1.17
N SER A 48 -38.00 -9.63 0.91
CA SER A 48 -39.10 -9.27 1.82
C SER A 48 -38.97 -9.97 3.18
N LYS A 49 -38.64 -11.27 3.19
CA LYS A 49 -38.39 -12.04 4.42
C LYS A 49 -37.19 -11.52 5.20
N PHE A 50 -36.12 -11.13 4.51
CA PHE A 50 -34.90 -10.61 5.12
C PHE A 50 -35.08 -9.22 5.75
N ILE A 51 -35.93 -8.38 5.16
CA ILE A 51 -36.22 -7.03 5.66
C ILE A 51 -37.37 -7.02 6.69
N GLY A 52 -38.31 -7.96 6.63
CA GLY A 52 -39.47 -8.05 7.52
C GLY A 52 -39.22 -8.70 8.89
N GLY A 53 -38.00 -9.12 9.21
CA GLY A 53 -37.68 -9.85 10.44
C GLY A 53 -37.21 -8.97 11.62
N ASP A 54 -38.09 -8.79 12.60
CA ASP A 54 -37.86 -8.25 13.96
C ASP A 54 -37.22 -6.83 14.11
N ASP A 55 -37.35 -6.28 15.32
CA ASP A 55 -37.04 -4.88 15.66
C ASP A 55 -35.59 -4.41 15.43
N GLN A 56 -34.67 -5.33 15.12
CA GLN A 56 -33.23 -5.07 14.89
C GLN A 56 -32.84 -4.94 13.41
N ALA A 57 -33.81 -4.80 12.49
CA ALA A 57 -33.54 -4.61 11.07
C ALA A 57 -32.50 -3.51 10.77
N LEU A 58 -31.47 -3.86 9.99
CA LEU A 58 -30.37 -2.93 9.62
C LEU A 58 -30.84 -1.76 8.75
N VAL A 59 -31.92 -1.96 8.00
CA VAL A 59 -32.57 -0.97 7.13
C VAL A 59 -34.07 -1.18 7.24
N LYS A 60 -34.84 -0.11 7.50
CA LYS A 60 -36.30 -0.14 7.54
C LYS A 60 -36.86 0.49 6.26
N VAL A 61 -37.94 -0.06 5.72
CA VAL A 61 -38.64 0.50 4.55
C VAL A 61 -39.76 1.42 5.03
N ASN A 62 -39.83 2.63 4.47
CA ASN A 62 -40.74 3.68 4.94
C ASN A 62 -42.03 3.69 4.10
N THR A 63 -42.98 2.84 4.45
CA THR A 63 -44.30 2.74 3.81
C THR A 63 -45.04 4.08 3.76
N SER A 64 -44.91 4.93 4.79
CA SER A 64 -45.57 6.25 4.82
C SER A 64 -45.06 7.23 3.77
N LYS A 65 -43.79 7.08 3.34
CA LYS A 65 -43.18 7.91 2.30
C LYS A 65 -43.48 7.44 0.88
N VAL A 66 -43.87 6.17 0.70
CA VAL A 66 -44.20 5.60 -0.62
C VAL A 66 -45.35 6.37 -1.28
N GLN A 67 -46.44 6.62 -0.57
CA GLN A 67 -47.60 7.34 -1.12
C GLN A 67 -47.21 8.77 -1.54
N GLN A 68 -46.53 9.52 -0.65
CA GLN A 68 -46.07 10.87 -0.96
C GLN A 68 -45.16 10.87 -2.20
N TYR A 69 -44.22 9.92 -2.29
CA TYR A 69 -43.31 9.82 -3.42
C TYR A 69 -44.03 9.52 -4.74
N VAL A 70 -45.06 8.66 -4.72
CA VAL A 70 -45.88 8.34 -5.91
C VAL A 70 -46.75 9.52 -6.34
N ASP A 71 -47.33 10.26 -5.39
CA ASP A 71 -48.12 11.45 -5.67
C ASP A 71 -47.27 12.60 -6.26
N GLU A 72 -45.97 12.65 -5.94
CA GLU A 72 -44.98 13.61 -6.46
C GLU A 72 -44.28 13.13 -7.77
N LEU A 73 -44.53 11.90 -8.24
CA LEU A 73 -43.81 11.31 -9.37
C LEU A 73 -44.26 11.89 -10.74
N ASP A 74 -43.35 12.62 -11.40
CA ASP A 74 -43.58 13.17 -12.75
C ASP A 74 -43.50 12.08 -13.82
N ALA A 75 -44.64 11.74 -14.43
CA ALA A 75 -44.75 10.74 -15.49
C ALA A 75 -44.02 11.11 -16.79
N ALA A 76 -43.89 12.40 -17.12
CA ALA A 76 -43.13 12.85 -18.29
C ALA A 76 -41.62 12.79 -18.04
N LYS A 77 -41.17 13.11 -16.81
CA LYS A 77 -39.79 12.86 -16.36
C LYS A 77 -39.48 11.36 -16.39
N PHE A 78 -40.39 10.52 -15.88
CA PHE A 78 -40.29 9.07 -15.89
C PHE A 78 -40.11 8.51 -17.30
N ASP A 79 -41.07 8.78 -18.20
CA ASP A 79 -41.03 8.39 -19.60
C ASP A 79 -39.71 8.79 -20.28
N LYS A 80 -39.28 10.05 -20.10
CA LYS A 80 -38.07 10.60 -20.69
C LYS A 80 -36.82 9.85 -20.23
N TYR A 81 -36.72 9.54 -18.93
CA TYR A 81 -35.54 8.93 -18.34
C TYR A 81 -35.43 7.46 -18.70
N VAL A 82 -36.54 6.72 -18.65
CA VAL A 82 -36.61 5.33 -19.09
C VAL A 82 -36.28 5.24 -20.58
N LYS A 83 -36.85 6.11 -21.43
CA LYS A 83 -36.48 6.21 -22.88
C LYS A 83 -35.00 6.51 -23.08
N HIS A 84 -34.42 7.41 -22.30
CA HIS A 84 -33.00 7.76 -22.42
C HIS A 84 -32.08 6.60 -22.07
N VAL A 85 -32.29 5.92 -20.94
CA VAL A 85 -31.49 4.74 -20.56
C VAL A 85 -31.62 3.65 -21.62
N ASN A 86 -32.86 3.34 -22.04
CA ASN A 86 -33.16 2.39 -23.12
C ASN A 86 -32.43 2.71 -24.42
N SER A 87 -32.33 3.99 -24.79
CA SER A 87 -31.60 4.40 -25.99
C SER A 87 -30.08 4.41 -25.81
N TRP A 88 -29.55 4.79 -24.65
CA TRP A 88 -28.13 5.12 -24.48
C TRP A 88 -27.25 3.93 -24.12
N SER A 89 -27.58 3.12 -23.12
CA SER A 89 -26.70 1.99 -22.73
C SER A 89 -26.63 0.88 -23.78
N ARG A 90 -27.53 0.90 -24.77
CA ARG A 90 -27.75 -0.14 -25.78
C ARG A 90 -27.40 0.33 -27.20
N SER A 91 -26.86 1.54 -27.36
CA SER A 91 -26.40 2.11 -28.63
C SER A 91 -24.89 2.36 -28.60
N LEU A 92 -24.13 1.25 -28.60
CA LEU A 92 -22.67 1.32 -28.72
C LEU A 92 -22.30 1.92 -30.10
N PRO A 93 -21.38 2.90 -30.19
CA PRO A 93 -20.93 3.48 -31.45
C PRO A 93 -19.90 2.56 -32.13
N LEU A 94 -20.32 1.31 -32.41
CA LEU A 94 -19.50 0.24 -32.95
C LEU A 94 -20.17 -0.36 -34.19
N VAL A 95 -19.34 -0.85 -35.11
CA VAL A 95 -19.77 -1.68 -36.24
C VAL A 95 -19.66 -3.14 -35.81
N PHE A 96 -20.65 -3.95 -36.20
CA PHE A 96 -20.70 -5.38 -35.95
C PHE A 96 -20.91 -6.13 -37.26
N ASP A 97 -20.23 -7.26 -37.43
CA ASP A 97 -20.33 -8.11 -38.62
C ASP A 97 -21.68 -8.83 -38.69
N ASN A 98 -22.28 -9.12 -37.54
CA ASN A 98 -23.58 -9.76 -37.40
C ASN A 98 -24.20 -9.50 -36.01
N GLN A 99 -25.48 -9.84 -35.86
CA GLN A 99 -26.25 -9.67 -34.62
C GLN A 99 -25.69 -10.48 -33.45
N ALA A 100 -25.14 -11.68 -33.69
CA ALA A 100 -24.58 -12.52 -32.63
C ALA A 100 -23.32 -11.91 -32.01
N GLN A 101 -22.46 -11.26 -32.79
CA GLN A 101 -21.29 -10.52 -32.28
C GLN A 101 -21.72 -9.34 -31.37
N ASN A 102 -22.76 -8.60 -31.77
CA ASN A 102 -23.34 -7.52 -30.96
C ASN A 102 -23.94 -8.06 -29.64
N LEU A 103 -24.73 -9.14 -29.73
CA LEU A 103 -25.31 -9.83 -28.59
C LEU A 103 -24.22 -10.33 -27.62
N ASN A 104 -23.13 -10.91 -28.13
CA ASN A 104 -22.01 -11.40 -27.34
C ASN A 104 -21.33 -10.26 -26.56
N LEU A 105 -21.09 -9.11 -27.22
CA LEU A 105 -20.47 -7.95 -26.58
C LEU A 105 -21.35 -7.34 -25.48
N ILE A 106 -22.65 -7.20 -25.72
CA ILE A 106 -23.61 -6.71 -24.71
C ILE A 106 -23.64 -7.64 -23.49
N ALA A 107 -23.74 -8.96 -23.71
CA ALA A 107 -23.74 -9.93 -22.62
C ALA A 107 -22.44 -9.88 -21.79
N ILE A 108 -21.27 -9.71 -22.43
CA ILE A 108 -19.98 -9.53 -21.75
C ILE A 108 -19.92 -8.21 -20.98
N LEU A 109 -20.46 -7.12 -21.53
CA LEU A 109 -20.54 -5.81 -20.88
C LEU A 109 -21.36 -5.88 -19.58
N ASP A 110 -22.53 -6.51 -19.60
CA ASP A 110 -23.41 -6.62 -18.43
C ASP A 110 -22.92 -7.61 -17.38
N LEU A 111 -22.32 -8.73 -17.82
CA LEU A 111 -21.55 -9.65 -16.98
C LEU A 111 -20.47 -8.93 -16.17
N LEU A 112 -19.84 -7.92 -16.77
CA LEU A 112 -18.79 -7.09 -16.17
C LEU A 112 -19.27 -5.80 -15.49
N GLN A 113 -20.58 -5.56 -15.28
CA GLN A 113 -21.05 -4.40 -14.50
C GLN A 113 -20.77 -4.56 -12.99
N ILE A 114 -19.49 -4.45 -12.64
CA ILE A 114 -18.86 -4.63 -11.32
C ILE A 114 -17.93 -3.43 -11.02
N GLY A 115 -17.10 -3.52 -9.96
CA GLY A 115 -16.06 -2.53 -9.68
C GLY A 115 -16.55 -1.21 -9.07
N SER A 116 -17.84 -1.09 -8.75
CA SER A 116 -18.44 0.09 -8.12
C SER A 116 -17.79 0.50 -6.80
N GLY A 117 -17.29 -0.47 -6.02
CA GLY A 117 -16.50 -0.22 -4.81
C GLY A 117 -15.17 0.50 -5.06
N PHE A 118 -14.58 0.36 -6.25
CA PHE A 118 -13.31 0.98 -6.68
C PHE A 118 -13.49 2.35 -7.35
N ARG A 119 -14.68 2.96 -7.24
CA ARG A 119 -15.05 4.20 -7.94
C ARG A 119 -14.07 5.35 -7.68
N HIS A 120 -13.59 5.52 -6.45
CA HIS A 120 -12.72 6.64 -6.08
C HIS A 120 -11.32 6.45 -6.68
N GLU A 121 -10.82 5.22 -6.64
CA GLU A 121 -9.53 4.84 -7.22
C GLU A 121 -9.57 4.93 -8.76
N LEU A 122 -10.68 4.54 -9.39
CA LEU A 122 -10.90 4.69 -10.84
C LEU A 122 -10.96 6.16 -11.27
N HIS A 123 -11.65 7.03 -10.52
CA HIS A 123 -11.61 8.46 -10.81
C HIS A 123 -10.20 9.05 -10.61
N GLY A 124 -9.47 8.63 -9.58
CA GLY A 124 -8.11 9.08 -9.31
C GLY A 124 -7.08 8.65 -10.35
N ALA A 125 -7.17 7.41 -10.86
CA ALA A 125 -6.19 6.85 -11.79
C ALA A 125 -6.54 7.03 -13.27
N VAL A 126 -7.83 6.96 -13.64
CA VAL A 126 -8.28 6.89 -15.04
C VAL A 126 -9.43 7.85 -15.39
N ASN A 127 -9.76 8.78 -14.48
CA ASN A 127 -10.81 9.80 -14.63
C ASN A 127 -12.19 9.28 -15.08
N ARG A 128 -12.54 8.05 -14.71
CA ARG A 128 -13.79 7.36 -15.13
C ARG A 128 -14.46 6.68 -13.95
N GLY A 129 -15.79 6.55 -13.99
CA GLY A 129 -16.52 5.72 -13.05
C GLY A 129 -16.43 4.24 -13.42
N ALA A 130 -16.85 3.34 -12.51
CA ALA A 130 -16.82 1.89 -12.75
C ALA A 130 -17.48 1.47 -14.07
N SER A 131 -18.76 1.81 -14.28
CA SER A 131 -19.48 1.47 -15.51
C SER A 131 -18.82 2.06 -16.77
N ASP A 132 -18.32 3.31 -16.69
CA ASP A 132 -17.62 3.96 -17.81
C ASP A 132 -16.30 3.25 -18.16
N THR A 133 -15.57 2.74 -17.16
CA THR A 133 -14.34 1.93 -17.34
C THR A 133 -14.64 0.57 -17.96
N ILE A 134 -15.74 -0.08 -17.56
CA ILE A 134 -16.17 -1.36 -18.13
C ILE A 134 -16.61 -1.19 -19.58
N ASN A 135 -17.45 -0.19 -19.88
CA ASN A 135 -17.90 0.12 -21.23
C ASN A 135 -16.71 0.40 -22.15
N PHE A 136 -15.75 1.23 -21.70
CA PHE A 136 -14.52 1.48 -22.44
C PHE A 136 -13.70 0.21 -22.68
N GLY A 137 -13.55 -0.66 -21.68
CA GLY A 137 -12.79 -1.90 -21.80
C GLY A 137 -13.40 -2.88 -22.82
N CYS A 138 -14.70 -3.11 -22.74
CA CYS A 138 -15.42 -3.95 -23.70
C CYS A 138 -15.35 -3.36 -25.12
N MET A 139 -15.56 -2.05 -25.28
CA MET A 139 -15.40 -1.37 -26.57
C MET A 139 -13.97 -1.47 -27.11
N SER A 140 -12.95 -1.31 -26.26
CA SER A 140 -11.53 -1.44 -26.63
C SER A 140 -11.20 -2.84 -27.12
N MET A 141 -11.70 -3.88 -26.45
CA MET A 141 -11.50 -5.27 -26.87
C MET A 141 -12.13 -5.53 -28.25
N HIS A 142 -13.36 -5.05 -28.49
CA HIS A 142 -14.03 -5.16 -29.79
C HIS A 142 -13.28 -4.41 -30.90
N ILE A 143 -12.94 -3.15 -30.67
CA ILE A 143 -12.20 -2.31 -31.64
C ILE A 143 -10.83 -2.92 -31.96
N SER A 144 -10.15 -3.48 -30.96
CA SER A 144 -8.84 -4.13 -31.11
C SER A 144 -8.92 -5.56 -31.66
N GLN A 145 -10.11 -6.02 -32.09
CA GLN A 145 -10.34 -7.38 -32.60
C GLN A 145 -9.84 -8.48 -31.65
N THR A 146 -9.97 -8.25 -30.34
CA THR A 146 -9.67 -9.25 -29.32
C THR A 146 -10.72 -10.35 -29.41
N PRO A 147 -10.34 -11.64 -29.53
CA PRO A 147 -11.32 -12.73 -29.60
C PRO A 147 -12.20 -12.77 -28.34
N LEU A 148 -13.52 -12.63 -28.53
CA LEU A 148 -14.53 -12.66 -27.46
C LEU A 148 -15.34 -13.97 -27.43
N ASP A 149 -14.86 -15.00 -28.14
CA ASP A 149 -15.36 -16.37 -28.05
C ASP A 149 -14.85 -17.07 -26.76
N ALA A 150 -15.35 -18.28 -26.49
CA ALA A 150 -15.06 -19.05 -25.30
C ALA A 150 -13.56 -19.32 -25.08
N ARG A 151 -12.76 -19.43 -26.15
CA ARG A 151 -11.30 -19.62 -26.06
C ARG A 151 -10.59 -18.29 -25.93
N GLY A 152 -11.02 -17.28 -26.67
CA GLY A 152 -10.55 -15.90 -26.56
C GLY A 152 -10.61 -15.36 -25.13
N LEU A 153 -11.77 -15.52 -24.48
CA LEU A 153 -11.98 -15.12 -23.09
C LEU A 153 -11.06 -15.86 -22.09
N GLN A 154 -10.73 -17.12 -22.36
CA GLN A 154 -9.77 -17.90 -21.56
C GLN A 154 -8.31 -17.47 -21.79
N ALA A 155 -7.97 -17.06 -23.03
CA ALA A 155 -6.63 -16.66 -23.43
C ALA A 155 -6.21 -15.26 -22.95
N LEU A 156 -7.16 -14.42 -22.51
CA LEU A 156 -6.88 -13.09 -21.97
C LEU A 156 -5.85 -13.13 -20.82
N THR A 157 -5.02 -12.09 -20.75
CA THR A 157 -4.05 -11.90 -19.67
C THR A 157 -4.38 -10.67 -18.82
N LEU A 158 -3.74 -10.54 -17.65
CA LEU A 158 -3.87 -9.34 -16.83
C LEU A 158 -3.34 -8.08 -17.56
N GLY A 159 -2.37 -8.25 -18.47
CA GLY A 159 -1.88 -7.19 -19.35
C GLY A 159 -2.94 -6.74 -20.35
N ASP A 160 -3.75 -7.65 -20.88
CA ASP A 160 -4.86 -7.32 -21.77
C ASP A 160 -5.96 -6.53 -21.05
N ILE A 161 -6.28 -6.90 -19.80
CA ILE A 161 -7.20 -6.12 -18.98
C ILE A 161 -6.63 -4.73 -18.69
N SER A 162 -5.34 -4.64 -18.35
CA SER A 162 -4.68 -3.35 -18.12
C SER A 162 -4.74 -2.45 -19.36
N ARG A 163 -4.39 -2.99 -20.53
CA ARG A 163 -4.37 -2.29 -21.82
C ARG A 163 -5.77 -1.86 -22.24
N ASN A 164 -6.73 -2.79 -22.30
CA ASN A 164 -8.07 -2.50 -22.84
C ASN A 164 -8.92 -1.65 -21.91
N PHE A 165 -8.91 -1.91 -20.60
CA PHE A 165 -9.70 -1.13 -19.64
C PHE A 165 -8.96 0.16 -19.20
N GLY A 166 -7.67 0.26 -19.51
CA GLY A 166 -6.78 1.33 -19.05
C GLY A 166 -6.47 1.26 -17.54
N ILE A 167 -6.68 0.11 -16.91
CA ILE A 167 -6.48 -0.06 -15.46
C ILE A 167 -4.98 -0.27 -15.18
N PRO A 168 -4.32 0.59 -14.39
CA PRO A 168 -2.91 0.38 -14.05
C PRO A 168 -2.75 -0.81 -13.10
N LEU A 169 -1.77 -1.68 -13.39
CA LEU A 169 -1.41 -2.82 -12.51
C LEU A 169 -0.33 -2.48 -11.49
N LEU A 170 0.50 -1.48 -11.81
CA LEU A 170 1.57 -0.95 -10.97
C LEU A 170 1.15 0.41 -10.41
N GLY A 171 1.52 0.66 -9.16
CA GLY A 171 1.25 1.87 -8.41
C GLY A 171 2.47 2.78 -8.33
N LYS A 172 2.72 3.35 -7.14
CA LYS A 172 3.89 4.20 -6.91
C LYS A 172 5.17 3.35 -6.93
N GLU A 173 6.24 3.93 -7.43
CA GLU A 173 7.58 3.36 -7.30
C GLU A 173 8.19 3.81 -5.98
N ARG A 174 8.87 2.88 -5.30
CA ARG A 174 9.64 3.18 -4.09
C ARG A 174 10.95 2.41 -4.11
N PRO A 175 12.00 2.88 -3.41
CA PRO A 175 13.22 2.09 -3.23
C PRO A 175 12.90 0.75 -2.55
N MET A 176 13.61 -0.31 -2.98
CA MET A 176 13.38 -1.68 -2.49
C MET A 176 13.69 -1.84 -0.99
N SER A 177 14.62 -1.04 -0.47
CA SER A 177 14.91 -0.89 0.96
C SER A 177 15.13 0.59 1.33
N GLU A 178 14.86 0.95 2.59
CA GLU A 178 15.14 2.30 3.08
C GLU A 178 16.63 2.63 2.95
N GLY A 179 16.95 3.63 2.12
CA GLY A 179 18.31 4.08 1.85
C GLY A 179 18.97 3.51 0.58
N ASN A 180 18.32 2.64 -0.19
CA ASN A 180 18.85 2.15 -1.47
C ASN A 180 18.00 2.61 -2.66
N THR A 181 18.41 3.70 -3.31
CA THR A 181 17.72 4.30 -4.47
C THR A 181 18.07 3.64 -5.82
N ALA A 182 19.09 2.78 -5.89
CA ALA A 182 19.53 2.15 -7.14
C ALA A 182 18.55 1.07 -7.66
N VAL A 183 17.67 0.54 -6.80
CA VAL A 183 16.66 -0.46 -7.17
C VAL A 183 15.29 0.02 -6.71
N MET A 184 14.53 0.53 -7.68
CA MET A 184 13.13 0.92 -7.49
C MET A 184 12.22 -0.30 -7.70
N ILE A 185 11.26 -0.50 -6.81
CA ILE A 185 10.18 -1.47 -6.96
C ILE A 185 8.85 -0.72 -7.12
N SER A 186 8.15 -0.99 -8.21
CA SER A 186 6.78 -0.50 -8.42
C SER A 186 5.83 -1.31 -7.53
N GLU A 187 5.11 -0.64 -6.63
CA GLU A 187 4.09 -1.29 -5.80
C GLU A 187 2.93 -1.80 -6.66
N ALA A 188 2.09 -2.70 -6.12
CA ALA A 188 0.86 -3.05 -6.80
C ALA A 188 -0.12 -1.86 -6.78
N SER A 189 -0.77 -1.58 -7.91
CA SER A 189 -1.84 -0.59 -8.00
C SER A 189 -3.02 -0.94 -7.11
N GLU A 190 -3.64 0.06 -6.49
CA GLU A 190 -4.90 -0.11 -5.73
C GLU A 190 -6.06 -0.65 -6.59
N LEU A 191 -5.96 -0.50 -7.92
CA LEU A 191 -6.91 -1.04 -8.91
C LEU A 191 -6.53 -2.43 -9.45
N ARG A 192 -5.34 -2.94 -9.13
CA ARG A 192 -4.93 -4.29 -9.56
C ARG A 192 -5.95 -5.38 -9.17
N PRO A 193 -6.56 -5.38 -7.95
CA PRO A 193 -7.59 -6.35 -7.59
C PRO A 193 -8.81 -6.29 -8.51
N LEU A 194 -9.20 -5.11 -9.01
CA LEU A 194 -10.30 -4.97 -9.98
C LEU A 194 -9.94 -5.61 -11.32
N ALA A 195 -8.72 -5.40 -11.82
CA ALA A 195 -8.25 -6.03 -13.05
C ALA A 195 -8.18 -7.58 -12.91
N GLU A 196 -7.75 -8.08 -11.75
CA GLU A 196 -7.72 -9.52 -11.44
C GLU A 196 -9.14 -10.11 -11.33
N ILE A 197 -10.12 -9.37 -10.79
CA ILE A 197 -11.53 -9.78 -10.81
C ILE A 197 -12.06 -9.85 -12.25
N ILE A 198 -11.89 -8.79 -13.04
CA ILE A 198 -12.36 -8.73 -14.44
C ILE A 198 -11.80 -9.90 -15.24
N LEU A 199 -10.48 -10.15 -15.13
CA LEU A 199 -9.83 -11.28 -15.78
C LEU A 199 -10.47 -12.62 -15.39
N GLY A 200 -10.66 -12.86 -14.08
CA GLY A 200 -11.26 -14.09 -13.59
C GLY A 200 -12.70 -14.28 -14.07
N ILE A 201 -13.50 -13.21 -14.18
CA ILE A 201 -14.86 -13.29 -14.73
C ILE A 201 -14.84 -13.81 -16.17
N LEU A 202 -13.98 -13.24 -17.00
CA LEU A 202 -13.91 -13.58 -18.42
C LEU A 202 -13.38 -15.01 -18.62
N GLN A 203 -12.29 -15.37 -17.92
CA GLN A 203 -11.70 -16.70 -18.03
C GLN A 203 -12.63 -17.82 -17.51
N ASP A 204 -13.34 -17.63 -16.40
CA ASP A 204 -14.34 -18.60 -15.90
C ASP A 204 -15.51 -18.75 -16.88
N THR A 205 -16.01 -17.61 -17.38
CA THR A 205 -17.13 -17.60 -18.34
C THR A 205 -16.75 -18.33 -19.63
N GLY A 206 -15.58 -18.04 -20.20
CA GLY A 206 -15.08 -18.72 -21.39
C GLY A 206 -14.93 -20.23 -21.19
N ARG A 207 -14.36 -20.65 -20.04
CA ARG A 207 -14.23 -22.07 -19.70
C ARG A 207 -15.58 -22.78 -19.58
N ARG A 208 -16.54 -22.16 -18.91
CA ARG A 208 -17.89 -22.72 -18.71
C ARG A 208 -18.68 -22.81 -20.00
N LEU A 209 -18.49 -21.86 -20.92
CA LEU A 209 -19.03 -21.92 -22.27
C LEU A 209 -18.46 -23.13 -23.03
N GLU A 210 -17.12 -23.27 -23.08
CA GLU A 210 -16.48 -24.40 -23.78
C GLU A 210 -16.86 -25.76 -23.16
N GLN A 211 -16.86 -25.88 -21.83
CA GLN A 211 -17.32 -27.07 -21.10
C GLN A 211 -18.80 -27.42 -21.38
N SER A 212 -19.63 -26.41 -21.64
CA SER A 212 -21.05 -26.59 -21.97
C SER A 212 -21.32 -26.72 -23.47
N GLY A 213 -20.27 -26.77 -24.31
CA GLY A 213 -20.38 -26.91 -25.76
C GLY A 213 -20.77 -25.64 -26.53
N PHE A 214 -20.63 -24.46 -25.93
CA PHE A 214 -20.93 -23.17 -26.56
C PHE A 214 -19.65 -22.46 -27.04
N GLY A 215 -19.66 -21.98 -28.28
CA GLY A 215 -18.54 -21.23 -28.86
C GLY A 215 -18.43 -19.82 -28.30
N SER A 216 -19.54 -19.19 -27.93
CA SER A 216 -19.63 -17.82 -27.43
C SER A 216 -20.76 -17.65 -26.43
N PHE A 217 -20.80 -16.51 -25.74
CA PHE A 217 -21.87 -16.20 -24.80
C PHE A 217 -23.19 -15.94 -25.53
N ALA A 218 -23.14 -15.41 -26.76
CA ALA A 218 -24.28 -15.31 -27.65
C ALA A 218 -24.88 -16.69 -27.99
N ASP A 219 -24.07 -17.72 -28.26
CA ASP A 219 -24.59 -19.06 -28.58
C ASP A 219 -25.39 -19.66 -27.41
N PHE A 220 -24.90 -19.48 -26.17
CA PHE A 220 -25.61 -19.88 -24.96
C PHE A 220 -26.97 -19.16 -24.83
N ILE A 221 -27.00 -17.86 -25.10
CA ILE A 221 -28.21 -17.04 -25.04
C ILE A 221 -29.21 -17.43 -26.13
N ILE A 222 -28.78 -17.50 -27.39
CA ILE A 222 -29.61 -17.87 -28.55
C ILE A 222 -30.22 -19.26 -28.32
N LYS A 223 -29.41 -20.23 -27.89
CA LYS A 223 -29.88 -21.58 -27.55
C LYS A 223 -30.93 -21.56 -26.45
N THR A 224 -30.69 -20.78 -25.38
CA THR A 224 -31.62 -20.66 -24.24
C THR A 224 -32.95 -20.02 -24.64
N CYS A 225 -32.92 -18.94 -25.42
CA CYS A 225 -34.13 -18.23 -25.87
C CYS A 225 -34.89 -19.03 -26.94
N THR A 226 -34.19 -19.79 -27.78
CA THR A 226 -34.82 -20.75 -28.72
C THR A 226 -35.56 -21.87 -27.99
N GLU A 227 -35.06 -22.33 -26.84
CA GLU A 227 -35.78 -23.32 -26.01
C GLU A 227 -37.03 -22.74 -25.34
N LYS A 228 -36.93 -21.50 -24.82
CA LYS A 228 -38.04 -20.76 -24.21
C LYS A 228 -37.71 -19.25 -24.16
N PRO A 229 -38.35 -18.40 -24.97
CA PRO A 229 -38.05 -16.97 -25.06
C PRO A 229 -38.75 -16.20 -23.93
N THR A 230 -38.28 -16.38 -22.70
CA THR A 230 -38.75 -15.61 -21.54
C THR A 230 -37.58 -15.19 -20.65
N ALA A 231 -37.65 -14.00 -20.08
CA ALA A 231 -36.63 -13.41 -19.23
C ALA A 231 -36.34 -14.29 -18.01
N ALA A 232 -37.36 -14.86 -17.37
CA ALA A 232 -37.21 -15.74 -16.22
C ALA A 232 -36.39 -17.01 -16.56
N ASN A 233 -36.62 -17.60 -17.75
CA ASN A 233 -35.85 -18.77 -18.22
C ASN A 233 -34.39 -18.39 -18.48
N LEU A 234 -34.13 -17.27 -19.17
CA LEU A 234 -32.78 -16.80 -19.45
C LEU A 234 -32.01 -16.50 -18.15
N VAL A 235 -32.63 -15.78 -17.21
CA VAL A 235 -32.04 -15.46 -15.89
C VAL A 235 -31.73 -16.73 -15.10
N GLN A 236 -32.66 -17.68 -15.03
CA GLN A 236 -32.44 -18.97 -14.34
C GLN A 236 -31.23 -19.72 -14.91
N LYS A 237 -31.14 -19.81 -16.24
CA LYS A 237 -30.05 -20.52 -16.94
C LYS A 237 -28.70 -19.82 -16.73
N LEU A 238 -28.65 -18.50 -16.85
CA LEU A 238 -27.46 -17.68 -16.59
C LEU A 238 -26.94 -17.84 -15.16
N VAL A 239 -27.80 -17.71 -14.15
CA VAL A 239 -27.46 -17.86 -12.72
C VAL A 239 -27.02 -19.29 -12.37
N THR A 240 -27.58 -20.29 -13.06
CA THR A 240 -27.20 -21.69 -12.89
C THR A 240 -25.81 -21.95 -13.46
N ALA A 241 -25.54 -21.51 -14.69
CA ALA A 241 -24.29 -21.79 -15.39
C ALA A 241 -23.09 -20.98 -14.86
N PHE A 242 -23.27 -19.69 -14.55
CA PHE A 242 -22.16 -18.75 -14.29
C PHE A 242 -22.19 -18.19 -12.85
N PRO A 243 -21.23 -18.56 -11.96
CA PRO A 243 -21.16 -18.08 -10.58
C PRO A 243 -21.05 -16.55 -10.45
N SER A 244 -20.42 -15.90 -11.42
CA SER A 244 -20.32 -14.43 -11.54
C SER A 244 -21.67 -13.71 -11.62
N LEU A 245 -22.73 -14.42 -12.02
CA LEU A 245 -24.10 -13.91 -12.14
C LEU A 245 -24.98 -14.33 -10.95
N ARG A 246 -24.48 -15.24 -10.11
CA ARG A 246 -25.13 -15.76 -8.90
C ARG A 246 -24.98 -14.77 -7.72
N ASP A 247 -25.52 -13.58 -7.92
CA ASP A 247 -25.59 -12.49 -6.94
C ASP A 247 -26.60 -12.82 -5.84
N ALA A 248 -26.11 -13.46 -4.79
CA ALA A 248 -26.84 -13.86 -3.60
C ALA A 248 -25.94 -13.79 -2.36
N ALA A 249 -26.51 -13.93 -1.16
CA ALA A 249 -25.78 -14.00 0.10
C ALA A 249 -26.51 -14.89 1.13
N SER A 250 -25.77 -15.52 2.04
CA SER A 250 -26.32 -16.21 3.22
C SER A 250 -26.00 -15.41 4.48
N ILE A 251 -27.03 -14.93 5.17
CA ILE A 251 -26.91 -14.01 6.31
C ILE A 251 -27.79 -14.53 7.46
N GLY A 252 -27.17 -14.89 8.58
CA GLY A 252 -27.91 -15.40 9.76
C GLY A 252 -28.75 -16.65 9.48
N GLY A 253 -28.31 -17.50 8.53
CA GLY A 253 -29.06 -18.67 8.06
C GLY A 253 -30.17 -18.38 7.05
N GLN A 254 -30.42 -17.11 6.70
CA GLN A 254 -31.34 -16.73 5.63
C GLN A 254 -30.57 -16.54 4.32
N HIS A 255 -31.07 -17.14 3.23
CA HIS A 255 -30.55 -16.90 1.88
C HIS A 255 -31.29 -15.72 1.25
N VAL A 256 -30.54 -14.75 0.74
CA VAL A 256 -31.05 -13.53 0.08
C VAL A 256 -30.58 -13.55 -1.37
N TYR A 257 -31.52 -13.53 -2.31
CA TYR A 257 -31.25 -13.55 -3.75
C TYR A 257 -31.42 -12.15 -4.33
N LEU A 258 -30.56 -11.75 -5.26
CA LEU A 258 -30.62 -10.45 -5.96
C LEU A 258 -30.45 -10.60 -7.48
N PHE A 259 -29.57 -11.49 -7.93
CA PHE A 259 -29.35 -11.87 -9.34
C PHE A 259 -29.20 -10.69 -10.33
N LYS A 260 -28.70 -9.53 -9.85
CA LYS A 260 -28.78 -8.24 -10.55
C LYS A 260 -28.24 -8.28 -11.98
N LYS A 261 -27.09 -8.92 -12.19
CA LYS A 261 -26.43 -8.96 -13.51
C LYS A 261 -27.11 -9.91 -14.49
N ALA A 262 -27.62 -11.05 -14.03
CA ALA A 262 -28.41 -11.93 -14.89
C ALA A 262 -29.70 -11.25 -15.36
N GLN A 263 -30.39 -10.56 -14.44
CA GLN A 263 -31.55 -9.73 -14.77
C GLN A 263 -31.18 -8.63 -15.76
N LEU A 264 -30.09 -7.88 -15.53
CA LEU A 264 -29.64 -6.83 -16.46
C LEU A 264 -29.35 -7.38 -17.87
N ILE A 265 -28.64 -8.52 -18.00
CA ILE A 265 -28.39 -9.17 -19.29
C ILE A 265 -29.71 -9.43 -20.04
N ALA A 266 -30.68 -10.07 -19.39
CA ALA A 266 -31.97 -10.35 -20.03
C ALA A 266 -32.74 -9.07 -20.41
N TYR A 267 -32.64 -8.03 -19.57
CA TYR A 267 -33.26 -6.73 -19.84
C TYR A 267 -32.62 -6.02 -21.04
N ASP A 268 -31.30 -5.91 -21.09
CA ASP A 268 -30.61 -5.18 -22.15
C ASP A 268 -30.71 -5.89 -23.50
N ILE A 269 -30.76 -7.23 -23.50
CA ILE A 269 -31.07 -8.03 -24.69
C ILE A 269 -32.48 -7.74 -25.21
N CYS A 270 -33.51 -7.80 -24.36
CA CYS A 270 -34.89 -7.54 -24.76
C CYS A 270 -35.06 -6.12 -25.31
N GLN A 271 -34.51 -5.13 -24.62
CA GLN A 271 -34.61 -3.72 -24.99
C GLN A 271 -33.81 -3.38 -26.26
N LYS A 272 -32.74 -4.13 -26.56
CA LYS A 272 -31.94 -3.96 -27.78
C LYS A 272 -32.55 -4.69 -28.98
N PHE A 273 -32.87 -5.97 -28.83
CA PHE A 273 -33.16 -6.86 -29.95
C PHE A 273 -34.63 -7.26 -30.08
N GLY A 274 -35.45 -7.17 -29.04
CA GLY A 274 -36.83 -7.70 -29.06
C GLY A 274 -37.76 -7.06 -30.11
N LYS A 275 -37.47 -5.83 -30.55
CA LYS A 275 -38.19 -5.17 -31.66
C LYS A 275 -37.80 -5.67 -33.05
N GLU A 276 -36.62 -6.25 -33.18
CA GLU A 276 -36.03 -6.72 -34.44
C GLU A 276 -36.18 -8.25 -34.58
N ASP A 277 -36.14 -8.98 -33.46
CA ASP A 277 -36.27 -10.43 -33.38
C ASP A 277 -37.12 -10.85 -32.17
N SER A 278 -38.25 -11.48 -32.44
CA SER A 278 -39.19 -12.03 -31.45
C SER A 278 -38.60 -13.06 -30.50
N MET A 279 -37.44 -13.66 -30.81
CA MET A 279 -36.72 -14.54 -29.87
C MET A 279 -36.32 -13.80 -28.58
N PHE A 280 -36.15 -12.48 -28.67
CA PHE A 280 -35.74 -11.62 -27.56
C PHE A 280 -36.87 -10.72 -27.04
N ASP A 281 -38.09 -10.83 -27.58
CA ASP A 281 -39.27 -10.10 -27.09
C ASP A 281 -39.90 -10.84 -25.90
N PHE A 282 -39.34 -10.63 -24.71
CA PHE A 282 -39.71 -11.42 -23.53
C PHE A 282 -41.06 -10.96 -22.93
N PRO A 283 -42.10 -11.82 -22.90
CA PRO A 283 -43.43 -11.42 -22.43
C PRO A 283 -43.49 -11.18 -20.91
N ASP A 284 -42.56 -11.77 -20.16
CA ASP A 284 -42.38 -11.65 -18.71
C ASP A 284 -41.39 -10.54 -18.31
N ILE A 285 -40.99 -9.64 -19.24
CA ILE A 285 -40.05 -8.56 -18.95
C ILE A 285 -40.55 -7.57 -17.89
N GLY A 286 -41.88 -7.44 -17.73
CA GLY A 286 -42.49 -6.64 -16.68
C GLY A 286 -42.37 -7.25 -15.27
N ASP A 287 -42.14 -8.55 -15.17
CA ASP A 287 -42.11 -9.32 -13.92
C ASP A 287 -40.74 -9.30 -13.25
N MET A 288 -39.76 -8.61 -13.84
CA MET A 288 -38.41 -8.46 -13.28
C MET A 288 -38.40 -7.65 -11.98
N THR A 289 -37.30 -7.75 -11.23
CA THR A 289 -37.07 -6.99 -9.99
C THR A 289 -36.03 -5.89 -10.21
N LEU A 290 -35.97 -4.94 -9.28
CA LEU A 290 -35.04 -3.80 -9.29
C LEU A 290 -33.59 -4.29 -9.43
N PHE A 291 -32.80 -3.67 -10.31
CA PHE A 291 -31.40 -4.03 -10.56
C PHE A 291 -30.46 -3.42 -9.51
N ALA A 292 -30.87 -3.49 -8.24
CA ALA A 292 -30.28 -2.81 -7.08
C ALA A 292 -28.74 -2.92 -7.06
N ASP A 293 -28.08 -1.83 -7.46
CA ASP A 293 -26.62 -1.74 -7.59
C ASP A 293 -26.03 -0.95 -6.40
N ASN A 294 -25.16 0.03 -6.65
CA ASN A 294 -24.71 1.01 -5.66
C ASN A 294 -25.26 2.44 -5.90
N VAL A 295 -25.88 2.68 -7.05
CA VAL A 295 -26.50 3.96 -7.45
C VAL A 295 -27.91 4.01 -6.86
N VAL A 296 -28.74 3.03 -7.19
CA VAL A 296 -30.17 3.02 -6.88
C VAL A 296 -30.44 3.02 -5.36
N PRO A 297 -29.80 2.18 -4.52
CA PRO A 297 -30.03 2.24 -3.07
C PRO A 297 -29.73 3.59 -2.43
N ALA A 298 -28.77 4.36 -2.98
CA ALA A 298 -28.46 5.70 -2.49
C ALA A 298 -29.53 6.74 -2.91
N VAL A 299 -30.19 6.54 -4.06
CA VAL A 299 -31.33 7.37 -4.52
C VAL A 299 -32.59 7.05 -3.72
N VAL A 300 -32.90 5.76 -3.52
CA VAL A 300 -34.02 5.30 -2.68
C VAL A 300 -33.87 5.78 -1.23
N GLN A 301 -32.64 5.78 -0.69
CA GLN A 301 -32.35 6.40 0.61
C GLN A 301 -32.53 7.93 0.61
N HIS A 302 -32.10 8.63 -0.44
CA HIS A 302 -32.25 10.08 -0.55
C HIS A 302 -33.72 10.52 -0.54
N HIS A 303 -34.58 9.81 -1.28
CA HIS A 303 -36.03 9.99 -1.29
C HIS A 303 -36.72 9.59 0.02
N GLY A 304 -35.98 9.07 1.01
CA GLY A 304 -36.51 8.69 2.33
C GLY A 304 -37.39 7.43 2.32
N LEU A 305 -37.35 6.66 1.23
CA LEU A 305 -38.09 5.40 1.06
C LEU A 305 -37.47 4.25 1.90
N ILE A 306 -36.19 4.35 2.24
CA ILE A 306 -35.49 3.47 3.19
C ILE A 306 -34.73 4.27 4.25
N ASP A 307 -34.79 3.81 5.50
CA ASP A 307 -34.01 4.34 6.63
C ASP A 307 -32.98 3.29 7.12
N PRO A 308 -31.70 3.42 6.73
CA PRO A 308 -30.62 2.61 7.30
C PRO A 308 -30.34 2.98 8.76
N CYS A 309 -29.87 2.02 9.54
CA CYS A 309 -29.44 2.26 10.92
C CYS A 309 -28.28 3.28 11.00
N SER A 310 -28.05 3.85 12.19
CA SER A 310 -27.03 4.88 12.41
C SER A 310 -25.61 4.46 12.02
N SER A 311 -25.27 3.16 12.16
CA SER A 311 -23.99 2.59 11.69
C SER A 311 -23.84 2.72 10.17
N ILE A 312 -24.82 2.25 9.40
CA ILE A 312 -24.79 2.30 7.93
C ILE A 312 -24.80 3.75 7.46
N ARG A 313 -25.63 4.63 8.06
CA ARG A 313 -25.62 6.08 7.76
C ARG A 313 -24.24 6.70 7.97
N ALA A 314 -23.58 6.42 9.10
CA ALA A 314 -22.26 6.95 9.40
C ALA A 314 -21.18 6.44 8.43
N LYS A 315 -21.21 5.14 8.08
CA LYS A 315 -20.29 4.56 7.09
C LYS A 315 -20.48 5.17 5.71
N VAL A 316 -21.72 5.21 5.21
CA VAL A 316 -22.04 5.84 3.91
C VAL A 316 -21.61 7.31 3.92
N ALA A 317 -22.00 8.11 4.92
CA ALA A 317 -21.65 9.53 4.97
C ALA A 317 -20.14 9.81 5.06
N SER A 318 -19.35 8.90 5.64
CA SER A 318 -17.89 9.03 5.76
C SER A 318 -17.11 8.33 4.64
N GLY A 319 -17.79 7.79 3.62
CA GLY A 319 -17.17 7.05 2.51
C GLY A 319 -16.46 5.76 2.94
N GLN A 320 -16.89 5.16 4.05
CA GLN A 320 -16.38 3.88 4.52
C GLN A 320 -17.04 2.70 3.81
N GLU A 321 -16.32 1.59 3.78
CA GLU A 321 -16.78 0.32 3.26
C GLU A 321 -17.85 -0.30 4.16
N LEU A 322 -18.95 -0.75 3.54
CA LEU A 322 -20.00 -1.55 4.17
C LEU A 322 -19.62 -3.03 4.13
N THR A 323 -20.08 -3.81 5.11
CA THR A 323 -19.97 -5.27 5.04
C THR A 323 -20.88 -5.85 3.94
N LEU A 324 -20.67 -7.11 3.57
CA LEU A 324 -21.58 -7.83 2.68
C LEU A 324 -23.03 -7.80 3.23
N GLN A 325 -23.20 -8.02 4.54
CA GLN A 325 -24.51 -7.97 5.19
C GLN A 325 -25.16 -6.58 5.10
N GLU A 326 -24.44 -5.51 5.41
CA GLU A 326 -24.95 -4.13 5.33
C GLU A 326 -25.31 -3.73 3.89
N THR A 327 -24.48 -4.15 2.93
CA THR A 327 -24.71 -3.91 1.50
C THR A 327 -25.93 -4.68 1.00
N THR A 328 -26.06 -5.96 1.34
CA THR A 328 -27.24 -6.77 0.99
C THR A 328 -28.51 -6.23 1.63
N ALA A 329 -28.46 -5.73 2.87
CA ALA A 329 -29.61 -5.09 3.51
C ALA A 329 -30.07 -3.82 2.77
N MET A 330 -29.14 -2.94 2.36
CA MET A 330 -29.49 -1.76 1.55
C MET A 330 -30.10 -2.14 0.19
N ARG A 331 -29.55 -3.17 -0.49
CA ARG A 331 -30.03 -3.64 -1.79
C ARG A 331 -31.40 -4.32 -1.68
N ALA A 332 -31.59 -5.21 -0.71
CA ALA A 332 -32.85 -5.88 -0.43
C ALA A 332 -33.97 -4.90 -0.02
N ALA A 333 -33.67 -3.94 0.87
CA ALA A 333 -34.63 -2.89 1.24
C ALA A 333 -35.04 -2.02 0.04
N SER A 334 -34.14 -1.81 -0.91
CA SER A 334 -34.44 -1.07 -2.14
C SER A 334 -35.41 -1.83 -3.05
N ILE A 335 -35.25 -3.16 -3.19
CA ILE A 335 -36.19 -4.03 -3.93
C ILE A 335 -37.58 -4.03 -3.28
N VAL A 336 -37.65 -4.13 -1.95
CA VAL A 336 -38.91 -4.07 -1.21
C VAL A 336 -39.58 -2.69 -1.36
N ALA A 337 -38.81 -1.60 -1.26
CA ALA A 337 -39.31 -0.25 -1.50
C ALA A 337 -39.80 -0.05 -2.94
N ALA A 338 -39.11 -0.61 -3.94
CA ALA A 338 -39.51 -0.57 -5.34
C ALA A 338 -40.84 -1.29 -5.58
N GLN A 339 -41.04 -2.47 -4.98
CA GLN A 339 -42.32 -3.19 -5.08
C GLN A 339 -43.46 -2.33 -4.52
N LEU A 340 -43.29 -1.73 -3.34
CA LEU A 340 -44.31 -0.86 -2.74
C LEU A 340 -44.63 0.38 -3.61
N VAL A 341 -43.62 1.00 -4.22
CA VAL A 341 -43.81 2.13 -5.15
C VAL A 341 -44.58 1.69 -6.40
N VAL A 342 -44.25 0.52 -6.97
CA VAL A 342 -44.95 -0.05 -8.13
C VAL A 342 -46.41 -0.41 -7.79
N ASP A 343 -46.64 -1.04 -6.63
CA ASP A 343 -47.98 -1.43 -6.18
C ASP A 343 -48.86 -0.19 -5.92
N CYS A 344 -48.29 0.85 -5.30
CA CYS A 344 -48.96 2.12 -5.04
C CYS A 344 -49.26 2.88 -6.36
N ALA A 345 -48.28 2.99 -7.26
CA ALA A 345 -48.43 3.68 -8.55
C ALA A 345 -49.47 3.02 -9.48
N ASN A 346 -49.56 1.68 -9.47
CA ASN A 346 -50.52 0.93 -10.28
C ASN A 346 -51.86 0.68 -9.56
N SER A 347 -52.05 1.16 -8.33
CA SER A 347 -53.29 0.93 -7.59
C SER A 347 -54.48 1.72 -8.18
N PRO A 348 -55.73 1.19 -8.16
CA PRO A 348 -56.91 1.89 -8.71
C PRO A 348 -57.27 3.23 -8.05
N GLY A 349 -56.63 3.59 -6.94
CA GLY A 349 -56.81 4.86 -6.22
C GLY A 349 -55.57 5.77 -6.25
N SER A 350 -54.56 5.45 -7.07
CA SER A 350 -53.31 6.22 -7.15
C SER A 350 -53.53 7.65 -7.67
N GLY A 351 -52.81 8.62 -7.09
CA GLY A 351 -52.71 9.98 -7.64
C GLY A 351 -51.86 10.06 -8.91
N PHE A 352 -51.01 9.05 -9.15
CA PHE A 352 -50.09 9.01 -10.28
C PHE A 352 -50.83 8.73 -11.60
N LYS A 353 -50.62 9.60 -12.59
CA LYS A 353 -51.14 9.42 -13.95
C LYS A 353 -50.06 8.80 -14.82
N ALA A 354 -50.19 7.51 -15.11
CA ALA A 354 -49.23 6.78 -15.94
C ALA A 354 -48.93 7.46 -17.29
N GLY A 355 -47.65 7.43 -17.69
CA GLY A 355 -47.16 7.95 -18.96
C GLY A 355 -47.36 6.96 -20.11
N ALA A 356 -46.53 7.05 -21.16
CA ALA A 356 -46.56 6.07 -22.24
C ALA A 356 -45.79 4.77 -21.89
N ILE A 357 -45.03 4.76 -20.79
CA ILE A 357 -44.32 3.58 -20.27
C ILE A 357 -44.97 3.12 -18.97
N SER A 358 -45.21 1.81 -18.85
CA SER A 358 -45.72 1.18 -17.64
C SER A 358 -44.71 1.21 -16.49
N VAL A 359 -45.21 1.43 -15.27
CA VAL A 359 -44.39 1.43 -14.05
C VAL A 359 -44.27 0.01 -13.54
N ASN A 360 -43.06 -0.55 -13.57
CA ASN A 360 -42.66 -1.81 -12.97
C ASN A 360 -41.26 -1.65 -12.35
N GLN A 361 -40.72 -2.67 -11.66
CA GLN A 361 -39.44 -2.48 -10.97
C GLN A 361 -38.26 -2.21 -11.93
N ALA A 362 -38.25 -2.78 -13.14
CA ALA A 362 -37.17 -2.57 -14.12
C ALA A 362 -37.23 -1.17 -14.76
N THR A 363 -38.42 -0.64 -15.06
CA THR A 363 -38.57 0.74 -15.53
C THR A 363 -38.29 1.75 -14.42
N LEU A 364 -38.67 1.44 -13.17
CA LEU A 364 -38.31 2.24 -12.00
C LEU A 364 -36.80 2.22 -11.69
N ASP A 365 -36.10 1.11 -11.95
CA ASP A 365 -34.64 1.04 -11.87
C ASP A 365 -33.98 2.02 -12.84
N ASN A 366 -34.35 1.97 -14.13
CA ASN A 366 -33.86 2.91 -15.15
C ASN A 366 -34.10 4.38 -14.74
N PHE A 367 -35.28 4.66 -14.19
CA PHE A 367 -35.64 6.00 -13.71
C PHE A 367 -34.70 6.47 -12.59
N TRP A 368 -34.62 5.72 -11.47
CA TRP A 368 -33.78 6.07 -10.33
C TRP A 368 -32.28 6.04 -10.67
N TRP A 369 -31.85 5.15 -11.55
CA TRP A 369 -30.46 5.08 -11.98
C TRP A 369 -30.06 6.34 -12.76
N TYR A 370 -30.93 6.82 -13.65
CA TYR A 370 -30.68 8.04 -14.43
C TYR A 370 -30.83 9.31 -13.60
N GLU A 371 -31.85 9.39 -12.75
CA GLU A 371 -32.03 10.47 -11.77
C GLU A 371 -30.79 10.55 -10.84
N GLY A 372 -30.26 9.40 -10.44
CA GLY A 372 -28.99 9.31 -9.73
C GLY A 372 -27.75 9.82 -10.48
N LYS A 373 -27.84 10.20 -11.77
CA LYS A 373 -26.77 10.86 -12.54
C LYS A 373 -26.93 12.38 -12.61
N GLU A 374 -28.08 12.94 -12.24
CA GLU A 374 -28.32 14.39 -12.17
C GLU A 374 -27.28 15.06 -11.27
N PRO A 375 -26.86 16.33 -11.54
CA PRO A 375 -25.79 16.98 -10.79
C PRO A 375 -25.97 16.97 -9.27
N GLU A 376 -27.22 17.14 -8.81
CA GLU A 376 -27.59 17.15 -7.39
C GLU A 376 -27.32 15.77 -6.76
N LEU A 377 -27.94 14.71 -7.28
CA LEU A 377 -27.80 13.36 -6.72
C LEU A 377 -26.43 12.73 -7.02
N ARG A 378 -25.72 13.16 -8.07
CA ARG A 378 -24.37 12.66 -8.42
C ARG A 378 -23.34 12.95 -7.32
N SER A 379 -23.58 13.97 -6.49
CA SER A 379 -22.77 14.30 -5.31
C SER A 379 -22.97 13.34 -4.13
N ILE A 380 -24.07 12.59 -4.09
CA ILE A 380 -24.40 11.68 -2.99
C ILE A 380 -23.44 10.49 -2.97
N GLN A 381 -22.86 10.24 -1.80
CA GLN A 381 -21.95 9.14 -1.57
C GLN A 381 -22.66 7.80 -1.77
N ARG A 382 -22.05 6.94 -2.60
CA ARG A 382 -22.60 5.64 -2.97
C ARG A 382 -22.12 4.55 -2.02
N LEU A 383 -22.83 3.42 -2.03
CA LEU A 383 -22.42 2.23 -1.29
C LEU A 383 -21.04 1.78 -1.77
N ILE A 384 -20.11 1.55 -0.84
CA ILE A 384 -18.77 1.01 -1.11
C ILE A 384 -18.71 -0.37 -0.49
N CYS A 385 -18.47 -1.39 -1.32
CA CYS A 385 -18.09 -2.73 -0.90
C CYS A 385 -17.04 -3.22 -1.90
N LYS A 386 -15.83 -3.55 -1.42
CA LYS A 386 -14.73 -4.06 -2.26
C LYS A 386 -14.45 -5.54 -2.04
N ASN A 387 -15.06 -6.16 -1.02
CA ASN A 387 -15.04 -7.60 -0.71
C ASN A 387 -13.63 -8.26 -0.75
N THR A 388 -12.58 -7.58 -0.25
CA THR A 388 -11.17 -7.93 -0.54
C THR A 388 -10.20 -7.82 0.66
N GLN A 389 -10.54 -8.35 1.85
CA GLN A 389 -9.69 -8.21 3.05
C GLN A 389 -9.56 -9.51 3.88
N THR A 390 -8.38 -9.72 4.48
CA THR A 390 -8.08 -10.75 5.48
C THR A 390 -8.42 -10.26 6.89
N MET A 391 -8.64 -11.18 7.84
CA MET A 391 -9.27 -10.94 9.15
C MET A 391 -8.71 -9.74 9.95
N PHE A 392 -7.38 -9.59 10.04
CA PHE A 392 -6.73 -8.59 10.89
C PHE A 392 -5.97 -7.47 10.13
N LYS A 393 -6.21 -7.32 8.82
CA LYS A 393 -5.63 -6.24 7.99
C LYS A 393 -6.02 -4.81 8.42
N LYS A 394 -7.18 -4.62 9.06
CA LYS A 394 -7.63 -3.34 9.64
C LYS A 394 -7.88 -3.52 11.14
N PRO A 395 -7.97 -2.42 11.93
CA PRO A 395 -8.32 -2.49 13.34
C PRO A 395 -9.62 -3.28 13.57
N PHE A 396 -9.59 -4.19 14.54
CA PHE A 396 -10.71 -5.03 14.96
C PHE A 396 -11.27 -4.52 16.30
N HIS A 397 -12.54 -4.83 16.58
CA HIS A 397 -13.16 -4.46 17.84
C HIS A 397 -12.99 -5.59 18.86
N THR A 398 -12.61 -5.25 20.10
CA THR A 398 -12.50 -6.19 21.22
C THR A 398 -13.34 -5.71 22.40
N LYS A 399 -13.93 -6.68 23.11
CA LYS A 399 -14.49 -6.43 24.45
C LYS A 399 -13.38 -6.43 25.51
N THR A 400 -13.70 -5.95 26.71
CA THR A 400 -12.78 -5.96 27.86
C THR A 400 -12.19 -7.35 28.08
N ARG A 401 -10.86 -7.44 28.22
CA ARG A 401 -10.14 -8.67 28.58
C ARG A 401 -10.57 -9.13 29.97
N ALA A 402 -10.82 -10.42 30.14
CA ALA A 402 -11.18 -11.03 31.42
C ALA A 402 -10.33 -12.29 31.68
N LEU A 403 -9.93 -12.51 32.94
CA LEU A 403 -9.19 -13.73 33.31
C LEU A 403 -10.07 -14.97 33.10
N LEU A 404 -9.53 -15.97 32.40
CA LEU A 404 -10.21 -17.22 32.11
C LEU A 404 -10.31 -18.07 33.39
N ARG A 405 -11.44 -18.76 33.59
CA ARG A 405 -11.62 -19.65 34.75
C ARG A 405 -10.70 -20.88 34.61
N SER A 406 -10.16 -21.38 35.72
CA SER A 406 -9.29 -22.57 35.73
C SER A 406 -9.92 -23.86 35.17
N SER A 407 -11.25 -23.97 35.15
CA SER A 407 -11.95 -25.05 34.43
C SER A 407 -11.89 -24.87 32.91
N SER A 408 -12.09 -23.65 32.42
CA SER A 408 -12.08 -23.31 31.00
C SER A 408 -10.66 -23.28 30.43
N CYS A 409 -9.66 -22.86 31.23
CA CYS A 409 -8.25 -22.91 30.84
C CYS A 409 -7.79 -24.36 30.66
N ARG A 410 -8.10 -25.26 31.62
CA ARG A 410 -7.83 -26.70 31.48
C ARG A 410 -8.52 -27.34 30.27
N HIS A 411 -9.76 -26.95 29.97
CA HIS A 411 -10.44 -27.43 28.75
C HIS A 411 -9.76 -26.93 27.47
N LEU A 412 -9.29 -25.68 27.43
CA LEU A 412 -8.61 -25.13 26.26
C LEU A 412 -7.22 -25.77 26.07
N ILE A 413 -6.49 -26.03 27.16
CA ILE A 413 -5.23 -26.78 27.17
C ILE A 413 -5.48 -28.19 26.63
N GLN A 414 -6.49 -28.91 27.14
CA GLN A 414 -6.86 -30.24 26.66
C GLN A 414 -7.24 -30.24 25.16
N GLU A 415 -8.08 -29.30 24.73
CA GLU A 415 -8.46 -29.11 23.32
C GLU A 415 -7.22 -28.85 22.44
N SER A 416 -6.23 -28.10 22.94
CA SER A 416 -4.98 -27.86 22.22
C SER A 416 -4.02 -29.07 22.22
N LYS A 417 -4.05 -29.92 23.25
CA LYS A 417 -3.31 -31.19 23.27
C LYS A 417 -3.88 -32.19 22.27
N GLU A 418 -5.21 -32.27 22.17
CA GLU A 418 -5.91 -33.14 21.22
C GLU A 418 -5.71 -32.69 19.76
N LEU A 419 -5.62 -31.38 19.50
CA LEU A 419 -5.43 -30.83 18.16
C LEU A 419 -3.95 -30.79 17.70
N PHE A 420 -2.98 -30.68 18.62
CA PHE A 420 -1.56 -30.49 18.29
C PHE A 420 -0.61 -31.42 19.07
N PRO A 421 -0.84 -32.75 19.14
CA PRO A 421 -0.19 -33.65 20.09
C PRO A 421 1.34 -33.67 20.00
N ALA A 422 1.91 -33.77 18.79
CA ALA A 422 3.36 -33.90 18.58
C ALA A 422 4.17 -32.71 19.16
N ALA A 423 3.60 -31.51 19.17
CA ALA A 423 4.26 -30.31 19.71
C ALA A 423 4.17 -30.22 21.23
N TRP A 424 3.12 -30.79 21.83
CA TRP A 424 3.02 -30.94 23.29
C TRP A 424 3.97 -32.03 23.80
N GLU A 425 4.10 -33.16 23.09
CA GLU A 425 5.06 -34.22 23.43
C GLU A 425 6.51 -33.71 23.40
N GLN A 426 6.89 -32.87 22.41
CA GLN A 426 8.22 -32.25 22.37
C GLN A 426 8.47 -31.27 23.52
N ALA A 427 7.45 -30.49 23.93
CA ALA A 427 7.57 -29.59 25.08
C ALA A 427 7.75 -30.37 26.39
N GLU A 428 6.96 -31.44 26.59
CA GLU A 428 7.06 -32.32 27.76
C GLU A 428 8.39 -33.10 27.80
N GLN A 429 8.96 -33.46 26.64
CA GLN A 429 10.30 -34.07 26.56
C GLN A 429 11.44 -33.10 26.87
N ALA A 430 11.32 -31.83 26.43
CA ALA A 430 12.29 -30.79 26.78
C ALA A 430 12.29 -30.47 28.28
N GLU A 431 11.11 -30.48 28.91
CA GLU A 431 10.94 -30.30 30.35
C GLU A 431 11.59 -31.46 31.14
N ASN A 432 11.37 -32.72 30.74
CA ASN A 432 11.95 -33.90 31.38
C ASN A 432 13.48 -34.05 31.22
N ASN A 433 14.08 -33.44 30.20
CA ASN A 433 15.53 -33.47 29.96
C ASN A 433 16.30 -32.35 30.68
N SER A 434 15.60 -31.44 31.38
CA SER A 434 16.25 -30.37 32.14
C SER A 434 16.75 -30.88 33.50
N THR A 435 18.06 -31.10 33.62
CA THR A 435 18.70 -31.46 34.90
C THR A 435 18.85 -30.25 35.80
N GLU A 436 18.66 -30.46 37.11
CA GLU A 436 18.67 -29.49 38.21
C GLU A 436 19.59 -28.25 38.02
N GLY A 437 19.01 -27.04 37.95
CA GLY A 437 19.81 -25.81 37.97
C GLY A 437 19.06 -24.50 37.75
N ASP A 438 18.46 -24.31 36.57
CA ASP A 438 17.89 -23.03 36.16
C ASP A 438 16.37 -22.98 36.27
N GLY A 439 15.86 -22.08 37.13
CA GLY A 439 14.45 -21.96 37.51
C GLY A 439 13.53 -21.32 36.47
N ALA A 440 13.50 -21.86 35.25
CA ALA A 440 12.48 -21.56 34.25
C ALA A 440 11.58 -22.78 34.04
N ASN A 441 10.41 -22.80 34.69
CA ASN A 441 9.35 -23.78 34.37
C ASN A 441 9.10 -23.76 32.85
N ALA A 442 9.14 -24.93 32.18
CA ALA A 442 9.06 -25.01 30.72
C ALA A 442 7.60 -24.89 30.24
N GLU A 443 7.00 -23.73 30.50
CA GLU A 443 5.61 -23.40 30.21
C GLU A 443 5.25 -23.72 28.75
N GLY A 444 4.42 -24.74 28.56
CA GLY A 444 4.05 -25.29 27.25
C GLY A 444 3.28 -24.33 26.33
N PRO A 445 2.86 -24.79 25.13
CA PRO A 445 2.21 -23.97 24.10
C PRO A 445 1.00 -23.14 24.55
N MET A 446 0.37 -23.53 25.66
CA MET A 446 -0.75 -22.82 26.25
C MET A 446 -0.57 -22.67 27.78
N PRO A 447 -0.32 -21.45 28.29
CA PRO A 447 -0.19 -21.17 29.72
C PRO A 447 -1.43 -21.51 30.56
N ASP A 448 -1.23 -21.85 31.84
CA ASP A 448 -2.28 -22.10 32.84
C ASP A 448 -3.13 -20.86 33.18
N LYS A 449 -2.65 -19.66 32.83
CA LYS A 449 -3.30 -18.38 33.13
C LYS A 449 -3.46 -17.53 31.87
N LEU A 450 -4.63 -17.65 31.27
CA LEU A 450 -5.01 -16.86 30.09
C LEU A 450 -6.04 -15.79 30.43
N GLN A 451 -5.97 -14.66 29.73
CA GLN A 451 -7.07 -13.71 29.61
C GLN A 451 -7.79 -13.94 28.29
N ALA A 452 -9.12 -13.90 28.26
CA ALA A 452 -9.91 -13.99 27.03
C ALA A 452 -10.55 -12.63 26.70
N ALA A 453 -10.65 -12.30 25.41
CA ALA A 453 -11.52 -11.23 24.92
C ALA A 453 -12.25 -11.65 23.64
N LYS A 454 -13.57 -11.42 23.61
CA LYS A 454 -14.35 -11.56 22.39
C LYS A 454 -13.98 -10.47 21.40
N PHE A 455 -13.74 -10.85 20.15
CA PHE A 455 -13.45 -9.93 19.06
C PHE A 455 -14.51 -9.97 17.96
N THR A 456 -14.51 -8.92 17.15
CA THR A 456 -15.19 -8.89 15.85
C THR A 456 -14.25 -8.25 14.85
N SER A 457 -13.91 -9.00 13.80
CA SER A 457 -13.03 -8.54 12.72
C SER A 457 -13.75 -7.47 11.90
N HIS A 458 -12.97 -6.69 11.15
CA HIS A 458 -13.53 -5.66 10.27
C HIS A 458 -14.29 -6.23 9.06
N ILE A 459 -14.08 -7.52 8.73
CA ILE A 459 -14.85 -8.25 7.72
C ILE A 459 -16.07 -8.99 8.30
N GLY A 460 -16.23 -8.99 9.63
CA GLY A 460 -17.42 -9.49 10.33
C GLY A 460 -17.26 -10.81 11.08
N ASP A 461 -16.11 -11.48 10.95
CA ASP A 461 -15.80 -12.70 11.69
C ASP A 461 -15.80 -12.46 13.19
N ARG A 462 -16.13 -13.51 13.95
CA ARG A 462 -16.25 -13.46 15.40
C ARG A 462 -15.46 -14.59 16.03
N GLY A 463 -15.10 -14.38 17.29
CA GLY A 463 -14.36 -15.37 18.05
C GLY A 463 -13.84 -14.80 19.37
N GLU A 464 -12.94 -15.56 19.98
CA GLU A 464 -12.20 -15.17 21.18
C GLU A 464 -10.69 -15.15 20.91
N ILE A 465 -10.01 -14.17 21.50
CA ILE A 465 -8.55 -14.05 21.52
C ILE A 465 -8.11 -14.36 22.95
N PHE A 466 -7.13 -15.25 23.10
CA PHE A 466 -6.52 -15.60 24.37
C PHE A 466 -5.14 -14.95 24.48
N TYR A 467 -4.89 -14.29 25.62
CA TYR A 467 -3.69 -13.53 25.92
C TYR A 467 -2.98 -14.11 27.15
N ASN A 468 -1.65 -13.95 27.23
CA ASN A 468 -0.88 -14.20 28.46
C ASN A 468 -1.13 -13.11 29.54
N GLU A 469 -0.54 -13.26 30.73
CA GLU A 469 -0.60 -12.23 31.79
C GLU A 469 0.01 -10.88 31.35
N ALA A 470 1.01 -10.88 30.46
CA ALA A 470 1.63 -9.66 29.91
C ALA A 470 0.76 -8.93 28.87
N GLY A 471 -0.29 -9.58 28.36
CA GLY A 471 -1.24 -9.01 27.41
C GLY A 471 -0.93 -9.25 25.93
N ASP A 472 -0.03 -10.18 25.61
CA ASP A 472 0.28 -10.64 24.24
C ASP A 472 -0.76 -11.65 23.76
N PRO A 473 -1.29 -11.54 22.53
CA PRO A 473 -2.21 -12.53 21.98
C PRO A 473 -1.45 -13.80 21.63
N LEU A 474 -1.87 -14.94 22.18
CA LEU A 474 -1.26 -16.25 21.93
C LEU A 474 -2.13 -17.12 21.00
N TRP A 475 -3.44 -17.13 21.20
CA TRP A 475 -4.34 -18.04 20.49
C TRP A 475 -5.63 -17.34 20.07
N LEU A 476 -6.23 -17.84 18.98
CA LEU A 476 -7.52 -17.42 18.45
C LEU A 476 -8.48 -18.62 18.43
N LYS A 477 -9.73 -18.43 18.84
CA LYS A 477 -10.81 -19.37 18.55
C LYS A 477 -11.84 -18.67 17.65
N VAL A 478 -11.86 -19.05 16.38
CA VAL A 478 -12.62 -18.38 15.30
C VAL A 478 -13.88 -19.18 14.98
N GLU A 479 -15.02 -18.51 14.84
CA GLU A 479 -16.27 -19.11 14.37
C GLU A 479 -16.24 -19.26 12.84
N ALA A 480 -16.32 -20.49 12.31
CA ALA A 480 -16.30 -20.72 10.86
C ALA A 480 -17.64 -20.35 10.20
N VAL A 481 -17.57 -19.59 9.10
CA VAL A 481 -18.74 -19.06 8.35
C VAL A 481 -19.62 -20.17 7.76
N ALA A 482 -19.07 -21.36 7.52
CA ALA A 482 -19.81 -22.54 7.06
C ALA A 482 -19.89 -23.60 8.16
N GLY A 483 -21.10 -23.81 8.71
CA GLY A 483 -21.41 -24.95 9.59
C GLY A 483 -21.24 -24.73 11.11
N GLY A 484 -20.78 -23.56 11.57
CA GLY A 484 -20.75 -23.22 13.00
C GLY A 484 -19.66 -23.94 13.82
N ALA A 485 -18.75 -24.67 13.17
CA ALA A 485 -17.57 -25.23 13.82
C ALA A 485 -16.60 -24.10 14.25
N THR A 486 -16.01 -24.20 15.43
CA THR A 486 -14.98 -23.27 15.90
C THR A 486 -13.58 -23.83 15.66
N MET A 487 -12.69 -23.05 15.06
CA MET A 487 -11.30 -23.44 14.81
C MET A 487 -10.36 -22.74 15.81
N LEU A 488 -9.49 -23.51 16.48
CA LEU A 488 -8.42 -22.99 17.34
C LEU A 488 -7.15 -22.78 16.51
N VAL A 489 -6.61 -21.55 16.50
CA VAL A 489 -5.49 -21.13 15.65
C VAL A 489 -4.40 -20.47 16.51
N PRO A 490 -3.13 -20.91 16.47
CA PRO A 490 -2.04 -20.22 17.16
C PRO A 490 -1.68 -18.92 16.43
N THR A 491 -1.25 -17.92 17.19
CA THR A 491 -0.71 -16.66 16.63
C THR A 491 0.77 -16.82 16.24
N VAL A 492 1.32 -15.84 15.50
CA VAL A 492 2.77 -15.83 15.22
C VAL A 492 3.61 -15.80 16.50
N TYR A 493 3.15 -15.15 17.58
CA TYR A 493 3.86 -15.15 18.87
C TYR A 493 3.99 -16.56 19.47
N THR A 494 2.94 -17.37 19.38
CA THR A 494 2.98 -18.77 19.85
C THR A 494 3.87 -19.62 18.95
N LEU A 495 3.81 -19.43 17.63
CA LEU A 495 4.66 -20.15 16.68
C LEU A 495 6.14 -19.76 16.77
N TRP A 496 6.46 -18.56 17.26
CA TRP A 496 7.85 -18.18 17.53
C TRP A 496 8.41 -18.85 18.79
N ARG A 497 7.57 -19.15 19.79
CA ARG A 497 7.93 -19.99 20.95
C ARG A 497 7.98 -21.48 20.58
N PHE A 498 7.07 -21.92 19.71
CA PHE A 498 6.88 -23.33 19.33
C PHE A 498 6.77 -23.49 17.80
N PRO A 499 7.90 -23.45 17.06
CA PRO A 499 7.88 -23.47 15.59
C PRO A 499 7.32 -24.75 14.97
N MET A 500 7.46 -25.88 15.67
CA MET A 500 6.97 -27.20 15.25
C MET A 500 5.48 -27.44 15.57
N LEU A 501 4.77 -26.44 16.08
CA LEU A 501 3.35 -26.53 16.45
C LEU A 501 2.41 -26.71 15.25
N LEU A 502 2.82 -26.26 14.06
CA LEU A 502 2.10 -26.45 12.80
C LEU A 502 3.07 -26.95 11.71
N PRO A 503 2.59 -27.72 10.72
CA PRO A 503 3.34 -27.99 9.51
C PRO A 503 3.78 -26.68 8.83
N VAL A 504 5.06 -26.61 8.45
CA VAL A 504 5.65 -25.43 7.81
C VAL A 504 5.56 -25.56 6.29
N LEU A 505 5.09 -24.49 5.64
CA LEU A 505 5.20 -24.30 4.20
C LEU A 505 6.11 -23.11 3.90
N TRP A 506 6.99 -23.28 2.92
CA TRP A 506 8.02 -22.32 2.58
C TRP A 506 7.56 -21.37 1.47
N THR A 507 7.93 -20.09 1.56
CA THR A 507 7.66 -19.08 0.52
C THR A 507 8.85 -18.14 0.36
N THR A 508 8.97 -17.49 -0.80
CA THR A 508 10.02 -16.48 -1.01
C THR A 508 9.71 -15.18 -0.26
N SER A 509 10.74 -14.47 0.18
CA SER A 509 10.60 -13.18 0.89
C SER A 509 9.84 -12.11 0.09
N LEU A 510 9.76 -12.26 -1.25
CA LEU A 510 8.97 -11.41 -2.15
C LEU A 510 7.45 -11.56 -1.99
N VAL A 511 6.98 -12.65 -1.38
CA VAL A 511 5.57 -12.94 -1.13
C VAL A 511 5.12 -12.34 0.20
N ILE A 512 5.99 -12.29 1.21
CA ILE A 512 5.67 -11.83 2.57
C ILE A 512 4.99 -10.45 2.61
N PRO A 513 5.48 -9.38 1.95
CA PRO A 513 4.80 -8.08 1.96
C PRO A 513 3.37 -8.12 1.41
N LYS A 514 3.08 -9.08 0.51
CA LYS A 514 1.74 -9.29 -0.05
C LYS A 514 0.83 -9.98 0.97
N LEU A 515 1.34 -10.96 1.72
CA LEU A 515 0.59 -11.60 2.82
C LEU A 515 0.25 -10.58 3.91
N ILE A 516 1.22 -9.75 4.32
CA ILE A 516 1.00 -8.62 5.26
C ILE A 516 -0.01 -7.63 4.69
N GLY A 517 0.02 -7.38 3.38
CA GLY A 517 -1.00 -6.64 2.64
C GLY A 517 -2.38 -7.30 2.56
N GLY A 518 -2.58 -8.47 3.16
CA GLY A 518 -3.83 -9.23 3.18
C GLY A 518 -4.12 -10.02 1.89
N ALA A 519 -3.08 -10.56 1.26
CA ALA A 519 -3.21 -11.56 0.21
C ALA A 519 -3.20 -12.99 0.80
N ASP A 520 -3.86 -13.90 0.10
CA ASP A 520 -3.73 -15.35 0.32
C ASP A 520 -2.39 -15.86 -0.29
N LEU A 521 -1.81 -16.94 0.24
CA LEU A 521 -0.62 -17.54 -0.37
C LEU A 521 -1.04 -18.31 -1.63
N MET A 522 -0.46 -17.96 -2.77
CA MET A 522 -0.73 -18.60 -4.07
C MET A 522 0.20 -19.79 -4.30
N VAL A 523 -0.25 -20.80 -5.05
CA VAL A 523 0.53 -22.02 -5.36
C VAL A 523 1.92 -21.71 -5.96
N PRO A 524 2.09 -20.80 -6.95
CA PRO A 524 3.42 -20.42 -7.45
C PRO A 524 4.31 -19.67 -6.44
N GLY A 525 3.75 -19.29 -5.28
CA GLY A 525 4.51 -18.71 -4.17
C GLY A 525 5.01 -19.75 -3.17
N LEU A 526 4.60 -21.02 -3.28
CA LEU A 526 5.17 -22.11 -2.49
C LEU A 526 6.55 -22.50 -3.02
N LEU A 527 7.47 -22.73 -2.10
CA LEU A 527 8.71 -23.45 -2.34
C LEU A 527 8.50 -24.91 -1.91
N ILE A 528 8.82 -25.84 -2.79
CA ILE A 528 8.76 -27.28 -2.53
C ILE A 528 10.17 -27.75 -2.17
N PRO A 529 10.41 -28.32 -0.96
CA PRO A 529 11.68 -28.98 -0.62
C PRO A 529 11.95 -30.20 -1.52
N ARG A 530 13.21 -30.62 -1.66
CA ARG A 530 13.56 -31.83 -2.45
C ARG A 530 12.82 -33.10 -2.02
N GLU A 531 12.45 -33.19 -0.74
CA GLU A 531 11.68 -34.31 -0.16
C GLU A 531 10.18 -34.27 -0.48
N GLY A 532 9.70 -33.19 -1.13
CA GLY A 532 8.29 -32.91 -1.38
C GLY A 532 7.65 -32.02 -0.30
N LEU A 533 6.36 -31.76 -0.46
CA LEU A 533 5.55 -31.12 0.60
C LEU A 533 5.05 -32.19 1.59
N PRO A 534 4.88 -31.87 2.88
CA PRO A 534 4.26 -32.78 3.84
C PRO A 534 2.85 -33.16 3.39
N ASP A 535 2.43 -34.42 3.60
CA ASP A 535 1.09 -34.91 3.22
C ASP A 535 0.02 -34.32 4.15
N LEU A 536 -0.74 -33.36 3.62
CA LEU A 536 -1.69 -32.50 4.32
C LEU A 536 -2.96 -32.37 3.49
N LYS A 537 -4.10 -32.45 4.17
CA LYS A 537 -5.42 -32.30 3.55
C LYS A 537 -5.90 -30.85 3.61
N LYS A 538 -6.71 -30.47 2.63
CA LYS A 538 -7.46 -29.21 2.64
C LYS A 538 -8.19 -29.03 3.98
N GLY A 539 -8.04 -27.85 4.57
CA GLY A 539 -8.54 -27.53 5.92
C GLY A 539 -7.48 -27.64 7.03
N ALA A 540 -6.30 -28.22 6.77
CA ALA A 540 -5.19 -28.23 7.72
C ALA A 540 -4.68 -26.80 8.00
N LEU A 541 -4.29 -26.54 9.26
CA LEU A 541 -3.59 -25.31 9.63
C LEU A 541 -2.10 -25.45 9.32
N VAL A 542 -1.50 -24.39 8.78
CA VAL A 542 -0.09 -24.35 8.37
C VAL A 542 0.57 -23.02 8.75
N ALA A 543 1.86 -23.08 9.07
CA ALA A 543 2.73 -21.94 9.28
C ALA A 543 3.48 -21.59 7.98
N ILE A 544 3.63 -20.30 7.68
CA ILE A 544 4.36 -19.83 6.50
C ILE A 544 5.69 -19.22 6.91
N CYS A 545 6.79 -19.81 6.44
CA CYS A 545 8.17 -19.39 6.74
C CYS A 545 8.95 -19.06 5.47
N CYS A 546 10.13 -18.44 5.61
CA CYS A 546 11.04 -18.17 4.50
C CYS A 546 12.35 -18.96 4.65
N PRO A 547 12.99 -19.37 3.54
CA PRO A 547 14.32 -19.98 3.59
C PRO A 547 15.29 -19.21 4.49
N GLY A 548 16.02 -19.93 5.35
CA GLY A 548 16.97 -19.35 6.29
C GLY A 548 16.38 -18.77 7.59
N ASN A 549 15.05 -18.76 7.78
CA ASN A 549 14.44 -18.44 9.08
C ASN A 549 13.11 -19.19 9.30
N ALA A 550 13.08 -20.08 10.28
CA ALA A 550 11.89 -20.86 10.65
C ALA A 550 10.84 -20.06 11.47
N ALA A 551 11.09 -18.78 11.76
CA ALA A 551 10.06 -17.92 12.38
C ALA A 551 8.85 -17.72 11.45
N ALA A 552 7.69 -18.19 11.90
CA ALA A 552 6.43 -18.07 11.18
C ALA A 552 6.07 -16.59 10.91
N GLN A 553 5.94 -16.23 9.64
CA GLN A 553 5.57 -14.88 9.19
C GLN A 553 4.08 -14.76 8.88
N ALA A 554 3.40 -15.88 8.63
CA ALA A 554 1.94 -15.94 8.52
C ALA A 554 1.40 -17.30 9.01
N VAL A 555 0.10 -17.32 9.33
CA VAL A 555 -0.67 -18.51 9.72
C VAL A 555 -1.93 -18.56 8.86
N GLY A 556 -2.26 -19.74 8.36
CA GLY A 556 -3.43 -19.90 7.51
C GLY A 556 -3.93 -21.33 7.37
N VAL A 557 -5.02 -21.48 6.63
CA VAL A 557 -5.70 -22.74 6.35
C VAL A 557 -5.40 -23.19 4.93
N LEU A 558 -4.89 -24.40 4.77
CA LEU A 558 -4.58 -25.02 3.49
C LEU A 558 -5.84 -25.21 2.65
N ASN A 559 -5.82 -24.81 1.38
CA ASN A 559 -6.99 -24.79 0.48
C ASN A 559 -6.97 -25.91 -0.60
N LEU A 560 -5.95 -26.76 -0.58
CA LEU A 560 -5.71 -27.89 -1.47
C LEU A 560 -5.19 -29.09 -0.67
N ASP A 561 -5.20 -30.28 -1.26
CA ASP A 561 -4.45 -31.43 -0.73
C ASP A 561 -3.03 -31.37 -1.31
N THR A 562 -1.99 -31.55 -0.47
CA THR A 562 -0.59 -31.55 -0.95
C THR A 562 -0.17 -32.89 -1.56
N GLN A 563 -0.93 -33.96 -1.35
CA GLN A 563 -0.66 -35.28 -1.88
C GLN A 563 -0.57 -35.25 -3.42
N GLY A 564 0.60 -35.60 -3.97
CA GLY A 564 0.85 -35.58 -5.41
C GLY A 564 1.20 -34.22 -6.02
N LEU A 565 1.38 -33.17 -5.20
CA LEU A 565 1.83 -31.85 -5.68
C LEU A 565 3.34 -31.84 -5.96
N ASN A 566 3.78 -32.67 -6.90
CA ASN A 566 5.20 -32.93 -7.19
C ASN A 566 5.88 -31.80 -7.99
N SER A 567 5.14 -30.79 -8.45
CA SER A 567 5.70 -29.56 -9.01
C SER A 567 4.76 -28.36 -8.85
N VAL A 568 5.33 -27.17 -8.67
CA VAL A 568 4.62 -25.87 -8.74
C VAL A 568 4.56 -25.31 -10.16
N ALA A 569 5.25 -25.94 -11.12
CA ALA A 569 5.30 -25.49 -12.51
C ALA A 569 3.92 -25.66 -13.18
N GLY A 570 3.30 -24.54 -13.60
CA GLY A 570 1.98 -24.53 -14.24
C GLY A 570 0.78 -24.60 -13.29
N ALA A 571 0.97 -25.02 -12.04
CA ALA A 571 -0.09 -25.08 -11.03
C ALA A 571 -0.49 -23.66 -10.56
N LYS A 572 -1.79 -23.37 -10.54
CA LYS A 572 -2.34 -22.03 -10.26
C LYS A 572 -3.53 -22.13 -9.32
N GLY A 573 -3.61 -21.21 -8.34
CA GLY A 573 -4.68 -21.14 -7.34
C GLY A 573 -4.16 -20.66 -5.99
N LYS A 574 -5.01 -20.63 -4.97
CA LYS A 574 -4.58 -20.38 -3.58
C LYS A 574 -4.08 -21.68 -2.96
N ALA A 575 -2.86 -21.65 -2.43
CA ALA A 575 -2.35 -22.69 -1.55
C ALA A 575 -2.94 -22.57 -0.15
N VAL A 576 -2.87 -21.37 0.46
CA VAL A 576 -3.25 -21.15 1.87
C VAL A 576 -4.06 -19.87 2.00
N LEU A 577 -5.23 -19.97 2.64
CA LEU A 577 -6.05 -18.84 3.07
C LEU A 577 -5.42 -18.23 4.32
N ILE A 578 -5.02 -16.96 4.26
CA ILE A 578 -4.23 -16.35 5.34
C ILE A 578 -5.14 -15.75 6.42
N THR A 579 -5.03 -16.27 7.62
CA THR A 579 -5.84 -15.87 8.80
C THR A 579 -5.18 -14.70 9.54
N HIS A 580 -3.86 -14.77 9.73
CA HIS A 580 -3.09 -13.84 10.57
C HIS A 580 -1.64 -13.74 10.06
N THR A 581 -1.03 -12.55 10.15
CA THR A 581 0.34 -12.28 9.71
C THR A 581 1.16 -11.46 10.71
N TYR A 582 2.47 -11.61 10.64
CA TYR A 582 3.41 -10.66 11.22
C TYR A 582 3.11 -9.24 10.70
N MET A 583 3.22 -8.23 11.56
CA MET A 583 2.87 -6.83 11.28
C MET A 583 1.38 -6.50 11.02
N ASP A 584 0.44 -7.44 11.16
CA ASP A 584 -1.00 -7.10 11.16
C ASP A 584 -1.46 -6.45 12.49
N HIS A 585 -2.74 -6.08 12.57
CA HIS A 585 -3.27 -5.44 13.77
C HIS A 585 -3.33 -6.36 14.99
N LEU A 586 -3.43 -7.69 14.81
CA LEU A 586 -3.42 -8.64 15.92
C LEU A 586 -2.02 -8.75 16.50
N TRP A 587 -1.00 -8.94 15.66
CA TRP A 587 0.41 -8.86 16.10
C TRP A 587 0.68 -7.51 16.77
N GLY A 588 0.21 -6.42 16.17
CA GLY A 588 0.33 -5.05 16.68
C GLY A 588 -0.41 -4.76 17.99
N SER A 589 -1.22 -5.70 18.49
CA SER A 589 -1.93 -5.61 19.78
C SER A 589 -1.18 -6.26 20.96
N GLY A 590 -0.09 -6.98 20.70
CA GLY A 590 0.87 -7.47 21.69
C GLY A 590 2.09 -6.57 21.85
N ASN A 591 3.18 -7.14 22.35
CA ASN A 591 4.46 -6.48 22.65
C ASN A 591 5.23 -5.95 21.42
N LYS A 592 4.84 -6.34 20.20
CA LYS A 592 5.47 -5.94 18.92
C LYS A 592 6.92 -6.40 18.80
N GLN A 593 7.25 -7.56 19.37
CA GLN A 593 8.54 -8.21 19.20
C GLN A 593 8.88 -8.34 17.70
N PRO A 594 10.08 -7.91 17.27
CA PRO A 594 10.51 -8.08 15.89
C PRO A 594 10.64 -9.56 15.54
N LEU A 595 10.51 -9.90 14.25
CA LEU A 595 10.65 -11.27 13.76
C LEU A 595 11.97 -11.90 14.27
N PRO A 596 11.91 -12.95 15.11
CA PRO A 596 13.12 -13.58 15.64
C PRO A 596 13.86 -14.36 14.54
N THR A 597 15.16 -14.60 14.75
CA THR A 597 15.92 -15.56 13.95
C THR A 597 15.80 -16.92 14.61
N ILE A 598 15.21 -17.89 13.90
CA ILE A 598 15.12 -19.28 14.34
C ILE A 598 15.87 -20.12 13.30
N GLU A 599 17.05 -20.60 13.70
CA GLU A 599 17.87 -21.48 12.87
C GLU A 599 17.20 -22.83 12.69
N PHE A 600 17.33 -23.41 11.49
CA PHE A 600 16.75 -24.70 11.12
C PHE A 600 17.74 -25.44 10.22
N ALA A 601 17.96 -26.73 10.48
CA ALA A 601 19.13 -27.45 9.98
C ALA A 601 19.17 -27.62 8.45
N ASP A 602 18.01 -27.71 7.79
CA ASP A 602 17.90 -28.18 6.40
C ASP A 602 17.67 -27.06 5.36
N ALA A 603 18.25 -25.87 5.60
CA ALA A 603 18.10 -24.72 4.69
C ALA A 603 18.92 -24.83 3.37
N ALA A 604 19.71 -25.90 3.18
CA ALA A 604 20.67 -26.01 2.08
C ALA A 604 20.09 -26.47 0.73
N ASP A 605 18.89 -27.07 0.73
CA ASP A 605 18.42 -27.94 -0.37
C ASP A 605 17.06 -27.50 -0.98
N LEU A 606 16.87 -26.19 -1.15
CA LEU A 606 15.68 -25.59 -1.76
C LEU A 606 15.96 -25.08 -3.18
N VAL A 607 15.36 -25.72 -4.19
CA VAL A 607 15.66 -25.49 -5.61
C VAL A 607 14.58 -24.64 -6.30
N HIS A 608 14.99 -23.65 -7.11
CA HIS A 608 14.12 -23.06 -8.13
C HIS A 608 14.20 -23.89 -9.40
N ILE A 609 13.10 -24.54 -9.81
CA ILE A 609 13.04 -25.24 -11.09
C ILE A 609 12.93 -24.19 -12.20
N GLY A 610 13.98 -24.07 -13.02
CA GLY A 610 14.01 -23.11 -14.14
C GLY A 610 15.38 -22.89 -14.81
N ASP A 611 16.48 -23.37 -14.21
CA ASP A 611 17.83 -23.23 -14.76
C ASP A 611 18.48 -24.62 -14.81
N ASP A 612 18.28 -25.32 -15.93
CA ASP A 612 19.03 -26.51 -16.38
C ASP A 612 18.67 -26.74 -17.86
N SER A 613 19.56 -26.29 -18.76
CA SER A 613 19.64 -26.79 -20.13
C SER A 613 21.11 -27.03 -20.45
N ASP A 614 21.53 -28.29 -20.29
CA ASP A 614 22.88 -28.77 -20.58
C ASP A 614 23.33 -28.46 -22.02
N GLU A 615 24.65 -28.28 -22.19
CA GLU A 615 25.29 -28.14 -23.49
C GLU A 615 25.48 -29.50 -24.21
N ASN A 616 25.56 -29.43 -25.56
CA ASN A 616 26.09 -30.45 -26.50
C ASN A 616 25.18 -31.68 -26.81
N ASN A 617 25.07 -32.18 -28.05
CA ASN A 617 25.81 -31.84 -29.29
C ASN A 617 25.07 -32.29 -30.59
N ASN A 618 25.45 -31.69 -31.74
CA ASN A 618 25.11 -32.07 -33.14
C ASN A 618 23.62 -31.93 -33.60
N SER A 619 23.30 -31.58 -34.86
CA SER A 619 24.11 -31.31 -36.08
C SER A 619 23.38 -30.43 -37.11
N ASP A 620 24.15 -29.66 -37.88
CA ASP A 620 23.96 -29.18 -39.27
C ASP A 620 22.54 -28.79 -39.78
N ASN A 621 22.33 -27.50 -40.04
CA ASN A 621 22.25 -26.98 -41.43
C ASN A 621 22.17 -25.43 -41.52
N GLU A 622 22.51 -24.92 -42.69
CA GLU A 622 22.77 -23.51 -43.03
C GLU A 622 21.50 -22.65 -43.13
N HIS A 623 21.58 -21.36 -42.72
CA HIS A 623 21.53 -20.24 -43.69
C HIS A 623 21.79 -18.87 -43.03
N ASP A 624 23.05 -18.45 -43.18
CA ASP A 624 23.55 -17.11 -43.52
C ASP A 624 22.60 -15.90 -43.61
N TRP A 625 22.95 -14.82 -42.89
CA TRP A 625 22.89 -13.45 -43.42
C TRP A 625 24.00 -12.58 -42.80
N ASP A 626 25.21 -12.72 -43.34
CA ASP A 626 26.21 -11.68 -43.62
C ASP A 626 26.51 -10.52 -42.61
N GLY A 627 27.77 -10.50 -42.17
CA GLY A 627 28.64 -9.30 -42.14
C GLY A 627 28.58 -8.37 -40.91
N VAL A 628 29.67 -8.05 -40.19
CA VAL A 628 31.05 -7.78 -40.65
C VAL A 628 32.08 -8.01 -39.52
N GLU A 629 33.20 -8.61 -39.93
CA GLU A 629 34.55 -8.77 -39.33
C GLU A 629 34.89 -8.03 -38.01
N GLN A 630 35.37 -8.69 -36.94
CA GLN A 630 36.63 -9.44 -36.73
C GLN A 630 37.96 -8.63 -36.73
N LYS A 631 38.64 -8.62 -35.56
CA LYS A 631 39.99 -9.22 -35.26
C LYS A 631 40.46 -8.70 -33.88
N SER A 632 40.72 -9.53 -32.87
CA SER A 632 41.87 -10.45 -32.69
C SER A 632 43.22 -9.70 -32.63
N SER A 633 44.21 -10.04 -31.82
CA SER A 633 44.45 -11.25 -30.99
C SER A 633 45.67 -11.02 -30.08
N ASP A 634 45.69 -11.67 -28.91
CA ASP A 634 46.87 -12.21 -28.17
C ASP A 634 48.00 -11.21 -27.76
N ASP A 635 48.89 -11.49 -26.80
CA ASP A 635 49.29 -12.78 -26.22
C ASP A 635 49.79 -12.66 -24.76
N LYS A 636 49.91 -13.82 -24.08
CA LYS A 636 50.59 -14.02 -22.78
C LYS A 636 52.08 -14.39 -23.06
N PRO A 637 53.03 -14.27 -22.10
CA PRO A 637 53.16 -15.33 -21.08
C PRO A 637 53.75 -14.89 -19.72
N SER A 638 53.90 -15.87 -18.83
CA SER A 638 54.42 -15.79 -17.45
C SER A 638 55.69 -16.61 -17.30
N ALA A 639 56.62 -16.23 -16.41
CA ALA A 639 57.53 -17.14 -15.69
C ALA A 639 58.38 -16.40 -14.62
N SER A 640 58.34 -16.92 -13.37
CA SER A 640 59.46 -17.30 -12.44
C SER A 640 60.63 -16.32 -12.16
N ALA A 641 61.49 -16.41 -11.13
CA ALA A 641 61.73 -17.25 -9.94
C ALA A 641 62.75 -16.49 -9.01
N ALA A 642 63.09 -16.84 -7.76
CA ALA A 642 62.53 -17.67 -6.67
C ALA A 642 63.48 -17.51 -5.41
N LEU A 643 63.32 -18.40 -4.40
CA LEU A 643 64.27 -18.78 -3.32
C LEU A 643 64.34 -17.97 -2.00
N GLU A 644 63.79 -18.64 -0.98
CA GLU A 644 64.04 -18.68 0.48
C GLU A 644 65.51 -19.10 0.85
N PRO A 645 66.00 -19.28 2.13
CA PRO A 645 65.23 -19.76 3.30
C PRO A 645 65.64 -19.52 4.79
N THR A 646 64.70 -19.93 5.67
CA THR A 646 64.82 -20.58 7.02
C THR A 646 65.56 -19.93 8.20
N THR A 647 64.85 -19.73 9.32
CA THR A 647 64.85 -20.60 10.54
C THR A 647 63.91 -19.93 11.57
N ASP A 648 62.74 -20.47 11.91
CA ASP A 648 62.41 -21.69 12.68
C ASP A 648 62.62 -21.54 14.21
N GLU A 649 61.52 -21.33 14.93
CA GLU A 649 61.10 -22.11 16.11
C GLU A 649 59.77 -21.53 16.64
N GLY A 650 58.90 -22.37 17.20
CA GLY A 650 57.71 -21.89 17.91
C GLY A 650 57.13 -22.91 18.89
N SER A 651 56.58 -22.43 20.01
CA SER A 651 55.46 -23.11 20.69
C SER A 651 54.75 -22.26 21.75
N SER A 652 53.43 -22.23 21.65
CA SER A 652 52.42 -22.26 22.74
C SER A 652 52.18 -21.06 23.70
N ASN A 653 50.90 -20.64 23.68
CA ASN A 653 49.99 -20.36 24.81
C ASN A 653 49.84 -18.96 25.46
N LEU A 654 48.78 -18.27 24.99
CA LEU A 654 47.59 -17.78 25.73
C LEU A 654 47.69 -16.67 26.80
N THR A 655 46.76 -15.70 26.67
CA THR A 655 46.44 -14.55 27.57
C THR A 655 47.57 -13.50 27.71
N ASP A 656 47.34 -12.19 27.81
CA ASP A 656 46.14 -11.39 28.12
C ASP A 656 46.15 -10.06 27.30
N SER A 657 45.09 -9.27 27.44
CA SER A 657 44.77 -8.00 26.80
C SER A 657 45.81 -6.86 26.89
N VAL A 658 46.08 -6.19 25.76
CA VAL A 658 46.75 -4.87 25.68
C VAL A 658 46.10 -4.01 24.58
N VAL A 659 45.95 -2.72 24.83
CA VAL A 659 45.43 -1.71 23.89
C VAL A 659 46.59 -0.89 23.33
N ASP A 660 46.87 -0.99 22.03
CA ASP A 660 47.96 -0.23 21.40
C ASP A 660 47.65 1.28 21.34
N THR A 661 48.42 2.04 22.12
CA THR A 661 48.45 3.50 22.06
C THR A 661 49.59 3.94 21.15
N VAL A 662 49.24 4.38 19.93
CA VAL A 662 50.19 4.93 18.95
C VAL A 662 50.99 6.09 19.58
N ALA A 663 52.32 6.06 19.45
CA ALA A 663 53.19 7.07 20.01
C ALA A 663 53.01 8.45 19.32
N PRO A 664 53.14 9.58 20.05
CA PRO A 664 52.92 10.91 19.45
C PRO A 664 53.84 11.25 18.27
N ASP A 665 55.06 10.71 18.27
CA ASP A 665 56.05 10.96 17.23
C ASP A 665 55.71 10.21 15.93
N GLU A 666 55.16 8.99 16.01
CA GLU A 666 54.61 8.27 14.85
C GLU A 666 53.43 9.03 14.22
N MET A 667 52.59 9.66 15.04
CA MET A 667 51.44 10.44 14.56
C MET A 667 51.89 11.74 13.86
N ASP A 668 52.97 12.38 14.33
CA ASP A 668 53.58 13.53 13.64
C ASP A 668 54.14 13.13 12.26
N GLU A 669 54.77 11.95 12.15
CA GLU A 669 55.26 11.44 10.87
C GLU A 669 54.13 11.10 9.89
N LEU A 670 53.05 10.47 10.37
CA LEU A 670 51.84 10.20 9.57
C LEU A 670 51.18 11.49 9.07
N LEU A 671 51.12 12.54 9.90
CA LEU A 671 50.64 13.86 9.48
C LEU A 671 51.54 14.49 8.40
N MET A 672 52.86 14.37 8.52
CA MET A 672 53.79 14.90 7.51
C MET A 672 53.70 14.12 6.18
N ASN A 673 53.61 12.78 6.25
CA ASN A 673 53.49 11.93 5.06
C ASN A 673 52.15 12.12 4.33
N SER A 674 51.05 12.36 5.03
CA SER A 674 49.77 12.72 4.38
C SER A 674 49.81 14.08 3.68
N LEU A 675 50.51 15.08 4.23
CA LEU A 675 50.73 16.37 3.56
C LEU A 675 51.55 16.21 2.26
N ARG A 676 52.61 15.39 2.29
CA ARG A 676 53.42 15.05 1.11
C ARG A 676 52.60 14.28 0.07
N GLN A 677 51.76 13.33 0.48
CA GLN A 677 50.87 12.58 -0.41
C GLN A 677 49.94 13.49 -1.23
N ILE A 678 49.30 14.48 -0.59
CA ILE A 678 48.43 15.47 -1.25
C ILE A 678 49.22 16.30 -2.27
N MET A 679 50.41 16.79 -1.87
CA MET A 679 51.30 17.56 -2.75
C MET A 679 51.80 16.73 -3.96
N ALA A 680 51.91 15.41 -3.83
CA ALA A 680 52.37 14.52 -4.90
C ALA A 680 51.26 13.97 -5.80
N THR A 681 50.00 13.87 -5.33
CA THR A 681 48.94 13.12 -6.04
C THR A 681 47.63 13.87 -6.26
N VAL A 682 47.40 14.99 -5.57
CA VAL A 682 46.11 15.72 -5.59
C VAL A 682 46.26 17.18 -6.02
N LEU A 683 47.38 17.83 -5.71
CA LEU A 683 47.62 19.24 -6.04
C LEU A 683 48.55 19.37 -7.25
N ASP A 684 48.04 19.95 -8.33
CA ASP A 684 48.79 20.46 -9.48
C ASP A 684 48.79 22.01 -9.51
N ASP A 685 49.56 22.61 -10.42
CA ASP A 685 49.66 24.08 -10.53
C ASP A 685 48.31 24.76 -10.82
N ALA A 686 47.37 24.07 -11.48
CA ALA A 686 46.06 24.60 -11.84
C ALA A 686 45.10 24.61 -10.63
N HIS A 687 44.92 23.48 -9.95
CA HIS A 687 44.12 23.38 -8.72
C HIS A 687 44.67 24.31 -7.64
N THR A 688 45.99 24.43 -7.55
CA THR A 688 46.61 25.24 -6.50
C THR A 688 46.43 26.74 -6.72
N ALA A 689 46.26 27.19 -7.98
CA ALA A 689 45.93 28.57 -8.30
C ALA A 689 44.48 28.96 -7.91
N GLU A 690 43.53 28.02 -7.96
CA GLU A 690 42.14 28.25 -7.57
C GLU A 690 41.92 28.09 -6.05
N LEU A 691 42.65 27.18 -5.40
CA LEU A 691 42.47 26.85 -3.98
C LEU A 691 43.16 27.84 -3.02
N LEU A 692 44.22 28.54 -3.45
CA LEU A 692 45.00 29.39 -2.55
C LEU A 692 44.50 30.85 -2.49
N PRO A 693 44.40 31.46 -1.29
CA PRO A 693 44.81 30.92 0.01
C PRO A 693 43.74 30.03 0.67
N ILE A 694 44.10 28.77 0.99
CA ILE A 694 43.18 27.79 1.60
C ILE A 694 43.27 27.81 3.13
N ASN A 695 42.13 27.68 3.81
CA ASN A 695 42.07 27.61 5.28
C ASN A 695 42.70 26.33 5.83
N ALA A 696 43.41 26.44 6.96
CA ALA A 696 44.03 25.32 7.67
C ALA A 696 43.05 24.15 7.95
N SER A 697 41.83 24.44 8.38
CA SER A 697 40.84 23.41 8.71
C SER A 697 40.42 22.62 7.47
N THR A 698 40.18 23.31 6.34
CA THR A 698 39.75 22.70 5.08
C THR A 698 40.81 21.77 4.50
N ILE A 699 42.09 22.18 4.49
CA ILE A 699 43.15 21.29 3.98
C ILE A 699 43.27 20.02 4.84
N TYR A 700 43.11 20.13 6.16
CA TYR A 700 43.16 18.97 7.04
C TYR A 700 41.98 18.00 6.81
N SER A 701 40.74 18.50 6.90
CA SER A 701 39.55 17.65 6.83
C SER A 701 39.29 17.07 5.45
N THR A 702 39.52 17.86 4.40
CA THR A 702 39.10 17.52 3.03
C THR A 702 40.21 16.86 2.22
N TYR A 703 41.48 17.09 2.57
CA TYR A 703 42.62 16.58 1.79
C TYR A 703 43.53 15.67 2.63
N MET A 704 43.91 16.02 3.86
CA MET A 704 44.82 15.18 4.67
C MET A 704 44.16 13.89 5.17
N VAL A 705 43.00 13.98 5.81
CA VAL A 705 42.31 12.81 6.39
C VAL A 705 41.96 11.76 5.32
N PRO A 706 41.40 12.10 4.13
CA PRO A 706 41.08 11.11 3.10
C PRO A 706 42.30 10.47 2.41
N ASN A 707 43.48 11.10 2.49
CA ASN A 707 44.73 10.59 1.89
C ASN A 707 45.67 9.95 2.93
N ALA A 708 45.16 9.58 4.11
CA ALA A 708 45.94 8.88 5.13
C ALA A 708 46.39 7.47 4.68
N PRO A 709 47.50 6.92 5.22
CA PRO A 709 47.93 5.55 4.94
C PRO A 709 46.89 4.49 5.35
N ARG A 710 46.83 3.37 4.62
CA ARG A 710 45.90 2.25 4.88
C ARG A 710 45.88 1.84 6.36
N GLY A 711 44.69 1.84 6.96
CA GLY A 711 44.46 1.38 8.34
C GLY A 711 44.94 2.33 9.45
N ARG A 712 45.35 3.56 9.13
CA ARG A 712 45.77 4.57 10.12
C ARG A 712 44.85 5.80 10.07
N GLU A 713 44.22 6.12 11.20
CA GLU A 713 43.42 7.34 11.37
C GLU A 713 44.31 8.52 11.80
N LEU A 714 44.19 9.67 11.14
CA LEU A 714 44.91 10.89 11.51
C LEU A 714 44.16 11.67 12.60
N ASP A 715 44.76 11.79 13.78
CA ASP A 715 44.26 12.63 14.88
C ASP A 715 45.34 13.58 15.42
N ILE A 716 45.21 14.87 15.09
CA ILE A 716 46.05 15.96 15.60
C ILE A 716 46.16 15.98 17.14
N LYS A 717 45.18 15.48 17.89
CA LYS A 717 45.24 15.45 19.36
C LYS A 717 46.22 14.40 19.89
N LYS A 718 46.47 13.33 19.12
CA LYS A 718 47.45 12.26 19.43
C LYS A 718 48.87 12.66 19.01
N SER A 719 49.01 13.60 18.08
CA SER A 719 50.27 14.23 17.65
C SER A 719 50.96 15.05 18.77
N SER A 720 52.29 15.20 18.71
CA SER A 720 53.05 16.01 19.69
C SER A 720 52.62 17.48 19.67
N HIS A 721 52.16 17.96 18.51
CA HIS A 721 51.72 19.33 18.30
C HIS A 721 50.38 19.66 18.98
N LYS A 722 49.49 18.67 19.16
CA LYS A 722 48.16 18.75 19.83
C LYS A 722 47.16 19.76 19.25
N LYS A 723 47.55 20.58 18.28
CA LYS A 723 46.75 21.62 17.60
C LYS A 723 47.22 21.81 16.15
N LEU A 724 46.28 21.91 15.22
CA LEU A 724 46.57 22.03 13.77
C LEU A 724 47.46 23.24 13.45
N ALA A 725 47.18 24.37 14.10
CA ALA A 725 47.97 25.60 13.99
C ALA A 725 49.45 25.45 14.43
N LYS A 726 49.78 24.45 15.25
CA LYS A 726 51.18 24.13 15.62
C LYS A 726 51.83 23.20 14.60
N PHE A 727 51.12 22.17 14.13
CA PHE A 727 51.59 21.29 13.06
C PHE A 727 51.89 22.07 11.77
N LEU A 728 50.98 22.92 11.30
CA LEU A 728 51.21 23.68 10.07
C LEU A 728 52.38 24.67 10.20
N LYS A 729 52.61 25.23 11.40
CA LYS A 729 53.81 26.04 11.67
C LYS A 729 55.09 25.21 11.73
N ALA A 730 55.01 23.94 12.13
CA ALA A 730 56.12 23.00 12.02
C ALA A 730 56.41 22.64 10.55
N ALA A 731 55.38 22.38 9.73
CA ALA A 731 55.51 22.14 8.29
C ALA A 731 56.01 23.38 7.50
N GLU A 732 55.64 24.59 7.93
CA GLU A 732 56.23 25.85 7.43
C GLU A 732 57.70 25.99 7.81
N LYS A 733 58.07 25.67 9.06
CA LYS A 733 59.47 25.63 9.50
C LYS A 733 60.27 24.53 8.78
N HIS A 734 59.62 23.44 8.39
CA HIS A 734 60.18 22.36 7.56
C HIS A 734 60.23 22.72 6.06
N GLY A 735 59.78 23.93 5.67
CA GLY A 735 59.96 24.45 4.31
C GLY A 735 59.03 23.87 3.24
N LEU A 736 58.04 23.06 3.60
CA LEU A 736 57.08 22.44 2.66
C LEU A 736 55.94 23.38 2.26
N ILE A 737 55.55 24.29 3.15
CA ILE A 737 54.45 25.25 2.95
C ILE A 737 54.83 26.66 3.43
N LYS A 738 54.10 27.67 2.98
CA LYS A 738 54.12 29.03 3.55
C LYS A 738 52.72 29.41 4.02
N LEU A 739 52.61 30.00 5.19
CA LEU A 739 51.35 30.42 5.80
C LEU A 739 51.10 31.92 5.62
N LYS A 740 49.85 32.32 5.78
CA LYS A 740 49.39 33.70 5.89
C LYS A 740 48.23 33.76 6.88
N ASP A 741 48.31 34.67 7.85
CA ASP A 741 47.17 34.98 8.70
C ASP A 741 46.19 35.87 7.91
N ILE A 742 44.91 35.46 7.87
CA ILE A 742 43.82 36.25 7.30
C ILE A 742 42.71 36.30 8.35
N ARG A 743 42.50 37.49 8.92
CA ARG A 743 41.44 37.77 9.92
C ARG A 743 41.50 36.89 11.19
N GLY A 744 42.70 36.43 11.59
CA GLY A 744 42.91 35.61 12.79
C GLY A 744 42.90 34.10 12.51
N GLU A 745 42.75 33.69 11.25
CA GLU A 745 42.78 32.29 10.83
C GLU A 745 43.96 32.00 9.90
N LEU A 746 44.66 30.89 10.18
CA LEU A 746 45.80 30.45 9.38
C LEU A 746 45.34 29.90 8.03
N HIS A 747 45.86 30.48 6.96
CA HIS A 747 45.69 29.99 5.60
C HIS A 747 47.05 29.59 5.02
N ILE A 748 47.08 28.56 4.18
CA ILE A 748 48.25 28.25 3.37
C ILE A 748 48.25 29.21 2.16
N LYS A 749 49.44 29.74 1.83
CA LYS A 749 49.66 30.72 0.76
C LYS A 749 50.38 30.12 -0.45
N SER A 750 51.19 29.08 -0.26
CA SER A 750 51.91 28.36 -1.32
C SER A 750 52.53 27.07 -0.76
N PHE A 751 52.65 26.04 -1.61
CA PHE A 751 53.43 24.84 -1.32
C PHE A 751 54.81 24.91 -1.99
N ASN A 752 55.73 24.04 -1.59
CA ASN A 752 57.09 23.96 -2.11
C ASN A 752 57.42 22.56 -2.64
N TRP A 753 57.06 22.29 -3.88
CA TRP A 753 57.35 21.01 -4.55
C TRP A 753 58.85 20.79 -4.84
N ALA A 754 59.67 21.85 -4.82
CA ALA A 754 61.13 21.74 -4.96
C ALA A 754 61.85 21.36 -3.64
N HIS A 755 61.11 21.03 -2.58
CA HIS A 755 61.69 20.59 -1.32
C HIS A 755 62.27 19.17 -1.43
N LYS A 756 63.41 18.91 -0.76
CA LYS A 756 64.13 17.63 -0.84
C LYS A 756 63.22 16.43 -0.56
N ASP A 757 62.41 16.50 0.49
CA ASP A 757 61.47 15.44 0.86
C ASP A 757 60.50 15.05 -0.26
N MET A 758 60.11 15.98 -1.16
CA MET A 758 59.19 15.68 -2.26
C MET A 758 59.89 14.92 -3.40
N ALA A 759 61.21 15.01 -3.50
CA ALA A 759 62.01 14.24 -4.46
C ALA A 759 62.34 12.81 -3.93
N GLU A 760 62.36 12.62 -2.61
CA GLU A 760 62.58 11.32 -1.96
C GLU A 760 61.26 10.60 -1.58
N PHE A 761 60.11 11.26 -1.69
CA PHE A 761 58.80 10.71 -1.32
C PHE A 761 58.15 9.90 -2.45
N THR A 762 58.04 8.58 -2.25
CA THR A 762 57.24 7.69 -3.10
C THR A 762 55.78 7.64 -2.61
N PRO A 763 54.78 7.99 -3.43
CA PRO A 763 53.37 7.91 -3.04
C PRO A 763 52.93 6.49 -2.66
N TYR A 764 52.20 6.35 -1.56
CA TYR A 764 51.73 5.05 -1.06
C TYR A 764 50.36 4.66 -1.62
N VAL A 765 50.08 3.35 -1.65
CA VAL A 765 48.80 2.81 -2.15
C VAL A 765 47.69 3.05 -1.13
N ILE A 766 46.89 4.08 -1.37
CA ILE A 766 45.62 4.32 -0.68
C ILE A 766 44.68 3.15 -0.99
N GLY A 767 43.94 2.68 0.01
CA GLY A 767 42.94 1.61 -0.18
C GLY A 767 41.86 2.06 -1.15
N SER A 768 41.46 1.18 -2.07
CA SER A 768 40.57 1.49 -3.20
C SER A 768 39.16 1.88 -2.75
N ALA A 769 38.99 3.15 -2.39
CA ALA A 769 37.73 3.85 -2.61
C ALA A 769 37.48 3.93 -4.13
N LYS A 770 36.28 3.56 -4.58
CA LYS A 770 35.90 3.70 -5.99
C LYS A 770 35.96 5.18 -6.40
N LYS A 771 36.57 5.47 -7.55
CA LYS A 771 36.38 6.74 -8.25
C LYS A 771 34.99 6.74 -8.90
N GLU A 772 34.02 7.36 -8.25
CA GLU A 772 32.81 7.84 -8.93
C GLU A 772 32.98 9.33 -9.24
N LYS A 773 32.70 9.71 -10.50
CA LYS A 773 32.62 11.12 -10.89
C LYS A 773 31.24 11.65 -10.52
N LEU A 774 31.19 12.35 -9.40
CA LEU A 774 30.31 13.49 -9.12
C LEU A 774 28.91 13.46 -9.77
N ASN A 775 27.94 12.92 -9.04
CA ASN A 775 26.73 13.66 -8.70
C ASN A 775 26.14 13.14 -7.37
N ASP A 776 25.67 14.10 -6.56
CA ASP A 776 24.86 14.03 -5.33
C ASP A 776 24.82 12.77 -4.43
N GLY A 777 24.92 13.02 -3.11
CA GLY A 777 24.18 12.19 -2.14
C GLY A 777 24.87 11.92 -0.80
N GLU A 778 24.60 12.76 0.20
CA GLU A 778 24.53 12.27 1.59
C GLU A 778 23.41 11.19 1.68
N ALA A 779 23.45 10.15 2.53
CA ALA A 779 24.20 10.00 3.77
C ALA A 779 24.39 8.53 4.20
N GLY A 780 25.45 8.28 4.97
CA GLY A 780 25.57 7.13 5.88
C GLY A 780 27.02 6.83 6.25
N ARG A 781 27.37 6.42 7.48
CA ARG A 781 26.60 6.19 8.72
C ARG A 781 27.59 6.09 9.90
N LEU A 782 27.18 6.47 11.13
CA LEU A 782 27.35 5.76 12.43
C LEU A 782 28.71 5.06 12.75
N VAL A 783 29.36 5.13 13.93
CA VAL A 783 29.02 5.52 15.33
C VAL A 783 30.29 5.96 16.08
N ALA A 784 30.21 6.85 17.09
CA ALA A 784 31.10 6.81 18.26
C ALA A 784 30.44 7.33 19.56
N VAL A 785 30.95 6.87 20.71
CA VAL A 785 30.35 6.92 22.07
C VAL A 785 30.44 8.33 22.73
N PRO A 786 29.54 8.69 23.68
CA PRO A 786 29.36 10.08 24.11
C PRO A 786 30.38 10.56 25.16
N GLY A 787 30.96 11.74 24.91
CA GLY A 787 31.77 12.50 25.87
C GLY A 787 31.46 14.00 25.77
N GLN A 788 30.36 14.42 26.39
CA GLN A 788 29.93 15.82 26.65
C GLN A 788 30.57 16.94 25.79
N HIS A 789 29.93 17.28 24.66
CA HIS A 789 29.57 18.64 24.20
C HIS A 789 28.87 18.49 22.84
N GLY A 790 27.59 18.89 22.73
CA GLY A 790 26.74 18.54 21.57
C GLY A 790 27.14 19.24 20.27
N SER A 791 27.19 18.48 19.17
CA SER A 791 27.45 19.00 17.81
C SER A 791 26.14 19.26 17.04
N GLU A 792 26.19 20.12 16.01
CA GLU A 792 25.02 20.51 15.21
C GLU A 792 24.34 19.37 14.43
N LEU A 793 24.97 18.20 14.33
CA LEU A 793 24.44 17.01 13.65
C LEU A 793 23.34 16.30 14.46
N ASP A 794 23.17 16.65 15.74
CA ASP A 794 22.33 15.92 16.69
C ASP A 794 20.92 16.55 16.86
N MET A 795 20.62 17.63 16.13
CA MET A 795 19.38 18.42 16.23
C MET A 795 18.33 18.09 15.17
N ILE A 796 17.04 18.30 15.49
CA ILE A 796 15.94 18.16 14.53
C ILE A 796 16.05 19.24 13.44
N ARG A 797 16.22 18.83 12.18
CA ARG A 797 16.29 19.74 11.03
C ARG A 797 15.02 19.69 10.19
N VAL A 798 14.79 20.75 9.43
CA VAL A 798 13.62 20.91 8.54
C VAL A 798 14.15 21.36 7.19
N ILE A 799 13.90 20.56 6.15
CA ILE A 799 14.29 20.82 4.77
C ILE A 799 13.04 21.26 3.99
N GLU A 800 13.13 22.41 3.33
CA GLU A 800 12.09 22.92 2.42
C GLU A 800 12.37 22.44 0.98
N LEU A 801 11.36 21.83 0.37
CA LEU A 801 11.38 21.29 -0.98
C LEU A 801 10.24 21.91 -1.78
N LEU A 802 10.47 22.27 -3.05
CA LEU A 802 9.48 22.86 -3.93
C LEU A 802 9.20 21.91 -5.11
N LYS A 803 7.93 21.75 -5.49
CA LYS A 803 7.54 20.99 -6.70
C LYS A 803 6.75 21.87 -7.66
N PRO A 804 7.04 21.87 -8.98
CA PRO A 804 6.26 22.66 -9.93
C PRO A 804 4.80 22.19 -9.95
N SER A 805 3.88 23.16 -10.01
CA SER A 805 2.47 22.90 -10.29
C SER A 805 2.27 22.52 -11.77
N SER A 806 1.10 22.00 -12.13
CA SER A 806 0.79 21.63 -13.53
C SER A 806 0.94 22.79 -14.53
N ALA A 807 0.69 24.03 -14.10
CA ALA A 807 0.90 25.23 -14.92
C ALA A 807 2.39 25.60 -15.09
N LEU A 808 3.26 25.13 -14.19
CA LEU A 808 4.70 25.41 -14.21
C LEU A 808 5.54 24.26 -14.78
N ALA A 809 5.04 23.02 -14.81
CA ALA A 809 5.79 21.86 -15.32
C ALA A 809 6.39 22.11 -16.72
N PRO A 810 5.66 22.68 -17.71
CA PRO A 810 6.24 22.93 -19.04
C PRO A 810 7.43 23.88 -19.06
N LEU A 811 7.58 24.76 -18.06
CA LEU A 811 8.73 25.66 -17.93
C LEU A 811 9.98 24.92 -17.44
N PHE A 812 9.81 23.86 -16.64
CA PHE A 812 10.90 22.99 -16.18
C PHE A 812 11.30 22.00 -17.29
N ASP A 813 10.31 21.45 -18.01
CA ASP A 813 10.52 20.57 -19.16
C ASP A 813 11.30 21.29 -20.29
N ASP A 814 10.93 22.55 -20.60
CA ASP A 814 11.59 23.39 -21.62
C ASP A 814 13.11 23.62 -21.38
N VAL A 815 13.64 23.33 -20.18
CA VAL A 815 15.08 23.40 -19.84
C VAL A 815 15.67 22.05 -19.39
N ASN A 816 14.93 20.95 -19.56
CA ASN A 816 15.29 19.61 -19.06
C ASN A 816 15.62 19.58 -17.56
N ALA A 817 15.02 20.46 -16.76
CA ALA A 817 15.24 20.52 -15.32
C ALA A 817 14.45 19.42 -14.61
N GLN A 818 15.09 18.27 -14.42
CA GLN A 818 14.55 17.12 -13.70
C GLN A 818 15.46 16.75 -12.52
N THR A 819 14.87 16.20 -11.46
CA THR A 819 15.58 15.60 -10.32
C THR A 819 14.96 14.25 -10.05
N ASP A 820 15.74 13.28 -9.58
CA ASP A 820 15.29 11.88 -9.40
C ASP A 820 14.08 11.73 -8.46
N THR A 821 13.88 12.72 -7.58
CA THR A 821 12.74 12.78 -6.64
C THR A 821 11.62 13.73 -7.08
N GLY A 822 11.84 14.51 -8.15
CA GLY A 822 10.92 15.54 -8.64
C GLY A 822 10.72 16.72 -7.68
N TYR A 823 11.65 16.94 -6.74
CA TYR A 823 11.70 18.09 -5.83
C TYR A 823 12.89 18.99 -6.15
N PHE A 824 12.75 20.29 -5.90
CA PHE A 824 13.77 21.31 -6.12
C PHE A 824 13.97 22.16 -4.87
N SER A 825 15.21 22.52 -4.56
CA SER A 825 15.53 23.51 -3.54
C SER A 825 15.21 24.94 -4.01
N ARG A 826 15.13 25.90 -3.08
CA ARG A 826 15.04 27.34 -3.41
C ARG A 826 16.20 27.85 -4.25
N GLN A 827 17.35 27.17 -4.24
CA GLN A 827 18.50 27.51 -5.08
C GLN A 827 18.38 26.88 -6.47
N GLN A 828 18.00 25.60 -6.57
CA GLN A 828 17.77 24.94 -7.86
C GLN A 828 16.66 25.63 -8.66
N THR A 829 15.54 25.99 -8.03
CA THR A 829 14.46 26.77 -8.69
C THR A 829 14.92 28.14 -9.22
N ARG A 830 15.92 28.77 -8.61
CA ARG A 830 16.57 29.97 -9.15
C ARG A 830 17.33 29.63 -10.44
N THR A 831 18.16 28.58 -10.40
CA THR A 831 18.95 28.14 -11.56
C THR A 831 18.06 27.78 -12.75
N VAL A 832 16.98 27.03 -12.53
CA VAL A 832 15.99 26.67 -13.57
C VAL A 832 15.43 27.91 -14.29
N LEU A 833 15.00 28.92 -13.52
CA LEU A 833 14.47 30.16 -14.09
C LEU A 833 15.53 30.96 -14.85
N GLU A 834 16.76 30.99 -14.33
CA GLU A 834 17.90 31.65 -14.97
C GLU A 834 18.25 31.02 -16.31
N ASP A 835 18.32 29.69 -16.37
CA ASP A 835 18.69 28.97 -17.59
C ASP A 835 17.56 29.01 -18.63
N TYR A 836 16.31 29.06 -18.19
CA TYR A 836 15.14 29.35 -19.04
C TYR A 836 15.25 30.73 -19.72
N ILE A 837 15.48 31.78 -18.91
CA ILE A 837 15.60 33.17 -19.38
C ILE A 837 16.76 33.33 -20.35
N LYS A 838 17.91 32.67 -20.10
CA LYS A 838 19.07 32.67 -20.99
C LYS A 838 18.78 31.90 -22.29
N GLY A 839 18.26 30.67 -22.19
CA GLY A 839 18.00 29.78 -23.31
C GLY A 839 17.05 30.40 -24.34
N ARG A 840 15.98 31.06 -23.88
CA ARG A 840 15.04 31.79 -24.74
C ARG A 840 15.41 33.26 -25.01
N ARG A 841 16.58 33.72 -24.54
CA ARG A 841 17.09 35.10 -24.71
C ARG A 841 16.10 36.18 -24.27
N LEU A 842 15.41 35.96 -23.15
CA LEU A 842 14.32 36.80 -22.66
C LEU A 842 14.79 38.03 -21.84
N VAL A 843 16.09 38.21 -21.64
CA VAL A 843 16.64 39.41 -20.98
C VAL A 843 16.42 40.64 -21.85
N ASP A 844 15.96 41.76 -21.27
CA ASP A 844 15.81 42.99 -22.04
C ASP A 844 17.18 43.61 -22.38
N ALA A 845 17.40 43.89 -23.67
CA ALA A 845 18.64 44.45 -24.20
C ALA A 845 18.94 45.87 -23.70
N GLN A 846 17.93 46.63 -23.26
CA GLN A 846 18.11 47.97 -22.68
C GLN A 846 18.22 47.94 -21.15
N ASN A 847 17.72 46.89 -20.49
CA ASN A 847 17.76 46.79 -19.02
C ASN A 847 17.89 45.31 -18.55
N PRO A 848 19.09 44.84 -18.21
CA PRO A 848 19.34 43.46 -17.77
C PRO A 848 18.64 43.00 -16.47
N ARG A 849 17.95 43.92 -15.75
CA ARG A 849 17.11 43.58 -14.59
C ARG A 849 15.65 43.25 -14.97
N MET A 850 15.26 43.52 -16.22
CA MET A 850 13.94 43.24 -16.77
C MET A 850 13.98 42.01 -17.68
N VAL A 851 12.92 41.21 -17.61
CA VAL A 851 12.72 40.01 -18.41
C VAL A 851 11.46 40.22 -19.26
N LYS A 852 11.57 40.00 -20.57
CA LYS A 852 10.45 39.98 -21.50
C LYS A 852 9.62 38.73 -21.25
N LEU A 853 8.32 38.91 -21.10
CA LEU A 853 7.41 37.84 -20.73
C LEU A 853 7.00 37.06 -21.98
N ASP A 854 7.29 35.76 -21.99
CA ASP A 854 6.80 34.84 -23.01
C ASP A 854 5.53 34.10 -22.54
N HIS A 855 4.91 33.33 -23.43
CA HIS A 855 3.64 32.68 -23.12
C HIS A 855 3.73 31.73 -21.91
N ARG A 856 4.85 31.04 -21.68
CA ARG A 856 5.05 30.15 -20.53
C ARG A 856 5.17 30.91 -19.22
N LEU A 857 5.95 32.01 -19.20
CA LEU A 857 6.05 32.88 -18.03
C LEU A 857 4.71 33.55 -17.73
N CYS A 858 3.94 33.93 -18.75
CA CYS A 858 2.60 34.49 -18.60
C CYS A 858 1.61 33.47 -18.01
N ASP A 859 1.50 32.28 -18.60
CA ASP A 859 0.55 31.23 -18.19
C ASP A 859 0.85 30.69 -16.78
N GLY A 860 2.15 30.59 -16.41
CA GLY A 860 2.59 30.03 -15.13
C GLY A 860 2.70 31.01 -13.95
N LEU A 861 3.05 32.29 -14.20
CA LEU A 861 3.44 33.23 -13.13
C LEU A 861 2.59 34.50 -13.03
N LEU A 862 1.81 34.86 -14.04
CA LEU A 862 0.96 36.06 -14.02
C LEU A 862 -0.47 35.77 -13.59
N THR A 863 -1.19 36.81 -13.20
CA THR A 863 -2.63 36.77 -12.98
C THR A 863 -3.40 37.15 -14.25
N LYS A 864 -4.68 36.75 -14.34
CA LYS A 864 -5.53 37.04 -15.51
C LYS A 864 -5.63 38.54 -15.85
N GLU A 865 -5.52 39.42 -14.86
CA GLU A 865 -5.57 40.88 -15.03
C GLU A 865 -4.25 41.49 -15.50
N GLU A 866 -3.13 40.81 -15.25
CA GLU A 866 -1.78 41.23 -15.64
C GLU A 866 -1.42 40.79 -17.06
N TYR A 867 -1.99 39.68 -17.52
CA TYR A 867 -1.73 39.05 -18.82
C TYR A 867 -1.86 40.02 -20.00
N SER A 868 -2.80 40.96 -19.95
CA SER A 868 -3.05 41.95 -21.01
C SER A 868 -2.31 43.29 -20.80
N LYS A 869 -1.52 43.45 -19.73
CA LYS A 869 -0.93 44.74 -19.31
C LYS A 869 0.58 44.72 -19.18
N LEU A 870 1.20 43.56 -18.96
CA LEU A 870 2.64 43.44 -18.71
C LEU A 870 3.34 42.72 -19.87
N SER A 871 4.26 43.42 -20.55
CA SER A 871 5.15 42.85 -21.58
C SER A 871 6.56 42.53 -21.05
N SER A 872 6.95 43.14 -19.93
CA SER A 872 8.19 42.83 -19.22
C SER A 872 8.00 42.91 -17.71
N TYR A 873 8.82 42.20 -16.94
CA TYR A 873 8.72 42.15 -15.48
C TYR A 873 10.11 42.06 -14.81
N PRO A 874 10.28 42.57 -13.57
CA PRO A 874 11.56 42.51 -12.87
C PRO A 874 11.96 41.07 -12.51
N ARG A 875 13.22 40.71 -12.79
CA ARG A 875 13.80 39.36 -12.62
C ARG A 875 13.64 38.81 -11.19
N ASP A 876 13.97 39.59 -10.16
CA ASP A 876 13.86 39.16 -8.76
C ASP A 876 12.40 38.91 -8.35
N LYS A 877 11.44 39.64 -8.95
CA LYS A 877 10.00 39.44 -8.70
C LYS A 877 9.44 38.22 -9.44
N LEU A 878 9.98 37.85 -10.60
CA LEU A 878 9.66 36.56 -11.24
C LEU A 878 10.12 35.39 -10.36
N GLN A 879 11.34 35.49 -9.81
CA GLN A 879 11.88 34.42 -8.96
C GLN A 879 11.05 34.22 -7.68
N ALA A 880 10.63 35.31 -7.02
CA ALA A 880 9.74 35.23 -5.87
C ALA A 880 8.39 34.57 -6.24
N ARG A 881 7.74 35.05 -7.32
CA ARG A 881 6.46 34.48 -7.80
C ARG A 881 6.58 33.01 -8.20
N LEU A 882 7.70 32.59 -8.77
CA LEU A 882 7.94 31.18 -9.08
C LEU A 882 7.91 30.32 -7.82
N GLN A 883 8.66 30.71 -6.78
CA GLN A 883 8.68 29.97 -5.51
C GLN A 883 7.34 30.01 -4.77
N GLU A 884 6.55 31.08 -4.91
CA GLU A 884 5.19 31.20 -4.34
C GLU A 884 4.13 30.37 -5.10
N ARG A 885 4.32 30.14 -6.41
CA ARG A 885 3.41 29.35 -7.26
C ARG A 885 3.73 27.86 -7.30
N MET A 886 4.91 27.46 -6.83
CA MET A 886 5.28 26.07 -6.61
C MET A 886 4.65 25.53 -5.32
N THR A 887 4.38 24.23 -5.30
CA THR A 887 3.86 23.57 -4.09
C THR A 887 5.01 23.37 -3.11
N LEU A 888 4.89 23.95 -1.91
CA LEU A 888 5.82 23.71 -0.81
C LEU A 888 5.61 22.31 -0.22
N TYR A 889 6.72 21.61 -0.03
CA TYR A 889 6.85 20.37 0.70
C TYR A 889 7.91 20.55 1.78
N THR A 890 7.74 19.83 2.89
CA THR A 890 8.64 19.89 4.04
C THR A 890 9.03 18.48 4.47
N GLN A 891 10.32 18.29 4.72
CA GLN A 891 10.87 17.07 5.29
C GLN A 891 11.48 17.35 6.66
N VAL A 892 11.10 16.58 7.67
CA VAL A 892 11.74 16.64 9.00
C VAL A 892 12.85 15.59 9.04
N VAL A 893 14.05 15.98 9.46
CA VAL A 893 15.18 15.06 9.68
C VAL A 893 15.36 14.93 11.18
N LEU A 894 15.21 13.70 11.67
CA LEU A 894 15.38 13.33 13.08
C LEU A 894 16.77 12.71 13.27
N PRO A 895 17.30 12.62 14.51
CA PRO A 895 18.57 11.95 14.78
C PRO A 895 18.65 10.48 14.32
N GLY A 896 17.51 9.82 14.07
CA GLY A 896 17.44 8.47 13.50
C GLY A 896 17.34 8.40 11.98
N GLY A 897 17.22 9.53 11.27
CA GLY A 897 17.12 9.60 9.81
C GLY A 897 16.06 10.59 9.27
N PRO A 898 15.99 10.76 7.94
CA PRO A 898 14.99 11.59 7.28
C PRO A 898 13.60 10.93 7.32
N THR A 899 12.56 11.72 7.63
CA THR A 899 11.16 11.26 7.63
C THR A 899 10.51 11.41 6.24
N PRO A 900 9.32 10.84 5.98
CA PRO A 900 8.60 11.05 4.73
C PRO A 900 8.25 12.52 4.48
N VAL A 901 8.47 12.97 3.25
CA VAL A 901 8.17 14.34 2.79
C VAL A 901 6.66 14.60 2.89
N LYS A 902 6.26 15.71 3.53
CA LYS A 902 4.86 16.12 3.70
C LYS A 902 4.57 17.42 2.93
N ILE A 903 3.34 17.59 2.46
CA ILE A 903 2.90 18.81 1.77
C ILE A 903 2.66 19.95 2.76
N GLY A 904 3.04 21.18 2.38
CA GLY A 904 2.86 22.40 3.15
C GLY A 904 4.03 22.75 4.07
N ASN A 905 3.78 23.72 4.95
CA ASN A 905 4.72 24.20 5.98
C ASN A 905 5.11 23.08 6.96
N PRO A 906 6.24 23.21 7.68
CA PRO A 906 6.57 22.32 8.78
C PRO A 906 5.41 22.21 9.78
N PRO A 907 5.15 21.03 10.36
CA PRO A 907 4.36 20.94 11.58
C PRO A 907 5.01 21.84 12.65
N CYS A 908 4.23 22.25 13.65
CA CYS A 908 4.68 23.00 14.81
C CYS A 908 4.11 22.35 16.07
N ALA A 909 4.91 22.26 17.13
CA ALA A 909 4.41 21.90 18.46
C ALA A 909 3.67 23.11 19.04
N GLU A 910 2.41 22.94 19.45
CA GLU A 910 1.59 24.01 20.02
C GLU A 910 1.49 23.86 21.55
N ILE A 911 2.03 24.82 22.29
CA ILE A 911 1.84 24.99 23.74
C ILE A 911 0.74 26.02 23.96
N VAL A 912 -0.39 25.62 24.57
CA VAL A 912 -1.49 26.54 24.90
C VAL A 912 -1.80 26.52 26.38
N CYS A 913 -1.83 27.68 27.04
CA CYS A 913 -2.29 27.81 28.41
C CYS A 913 -3.67 28.47 28.46
N GLU A 914 -4.63 27.84 29.14
CA GLU A 914 -6.02 28.31 29.22
C GLU A 914 -6.63 28.07 30.61
N LYS A 915 -7.78 28.67 30.90
CA LYS A 915 -8.48 28.51 32.21
C LYS A 915 -9.60 27.49 32.06
N LYS A 916 -9.50 26.35 32.77
CA LYS A 916 -10.46 25.23 32.62
C LYS A 916 -11.66 25.35 33.56
N MET A 917 -11.49 25.97 34.75
CA MET A 917 -12.58 26.34 35.66
C MET A 917 -12.07 27.34 36.72
N GLY A 918 -12.74 28.49 36.88
CA GLY A 918 -12.34 29.52 37.85
C GLY A 918 -10.94 30.10 37.61
N SER A 919 -10.14 30.23 38.66
CA SER A 919 -8.76 30.75 38.60
C SER A 919 -7.70 29.71 38.17
N LYS A 920 -8.08 28.44 37.97
CA LYS A 920 -7.13 27.35 37.67
C LYS A 920 -6.76 27.33 36.18
N ALA A 921 -5.47 27.51 35.90
CA ALA A 921 -4.89 27.35 34.58
C ALA A 921 -4.51 25.89 34.27
N ILE A 922 -4.59 25.52 33.00
CA ILE A 922 -4.08 24.26 32.45
C ILE A 922 -3.20 24.58 31.25
N THR A 923 -2.10 23.85 31.08
CA THR A 923 -1.19 23.99 29.92
C THR A 923 -1.29 22.70 29.09
N ARG A 924 -1.70 22.81 27.82
CA ARG A 924 -1.75 21.69 26.86
C ARG A 924 -0.59 21.77 25.87
N VAL A 925 -0.07 20.62 25.44
CA VAL A 925 0.88 20.51 24.32
C VAL A 925 0.42 19.46 23.32
N SER A 926 0.51 19.78 22.04
CA SER A 926 0.07 18.95 20.92
C SER A 926 0.94 19.14 19.68
N GLY A 927 0.98 18.14 18.79
CA GLY A 927 1.80 18.19 17.57
C GLY A 927 3.25 17.75 17.80
N LEU A 928 3.44 16.76 18.67
CA LEU A 928 4.74 16.21 19.08
C LEU A 928 5.14 14.98 18.24
N GLU A 929 4.12 14.27 17.74
CA GLU A 929 4.23 13.04 16.98
C GLU A 929 5.10 13.17 15.71
N PRO A 930 5.06 14.28 14.94
CA PRO A 930 5.93 14.47 13.78
C PRO A 930 7.43 14.57 14.09
N TYR A 931 7.79 14.73 15.38
CA TYR A 931 9.16 14.86 15.85
C TYR A 931 9.68 13.61 16.56
N GLY A 932 8.88 12.53 16.61
CA GLY A 932 9.24 11.31 17.34
C GLY A 932 9.16 11.43 18.87
N ILE A 933 8.59 12.52 19.40
CA ILE A 933 8.42 12.72 20.85
C ILE A 933 7.13 12.02 21.29
N ASP A 934 7.24 10.91 22.05
CA ASP A 934 6.09 10.19 22.60
C ASP A 934 5.37 11.03 23.68
N PRO A 935 4.06 11.34 23.50
CA PRO A 935 3.26 12.04 24.50
C PRO A 935 3.21 11.34 25.85
N SER A 936 3.31 10.00 25.90
CA SER A 936 3.22 9.24 27.15
C SER A 936 4.50 9.33 27.99
N SER A 937 5.68 9.29 27.35
CA SER A 937 6.97 9.57 28.00
C SER A 937 7.04 11.02 28.47
N LEU A 938 6.73 11.97 27.58
CA LEU A 938 6.77 13.39 27.91
C LEU A 938 5.82 13.73 29.08
N ALA A 939 4.65 13.10 29.17
CA ALA A 939 3.74 13.27 30.30
C ALA A 939 4.32 12.81 31.65
N LYS A 940 5.21 11.81 31.67
CA LYS A 940 5.93 11.37 32.89
C LYS A 940 7.00 12.39 33.28
N GLU A 941 7.80 12.83 32.31
CA GLU A 941 8.85 13.84 32.53
C GLU A 941 8.26 15.17 33.00
N LEU A 942 7.16 15.61 32.38
CA LEU A 942 6.43 16.82 32.78
C LEU A 942 5.81 16.72 34.18
N ARG A 943 5.40 15.53 34.61
CA ARG A 943 4.89 15.32 35.98
C ARG A 943 5.96 15.64 37.02
N THR A 944 7.19 15.20 36.76
CA THR A 944 8.36 15.46 37.61
C THR A 944 8.82 16.91 37.48
N ALA A 945 9.05 17.40 36.26
CA ALA A 945 9.61 18.73 36.00
C ALA A 945 8.67 19.89 36.40
N CYS A 946 7.35 19.70 36.30
CA CYS A 946 6.35 20.69 36.69
C CYS A 946 5.77 20.44 38.10
N ALA A 947 6.20 19.38 38.80
CA ALA A 947 5.63 18.92 40.08
C ALA A 947 4.09 18.92 40.11
N SER A 948 3.46 18.53 38.99
CA SER A 948 2.04 18.75 38.71
C SER A 948 1.40 17.53 38.02
N SER A 949 0.11 17.31 38.22
CA SER A 949 -0.60 16.21 37.57
C SER A 949 -0.64 16.39 36.05
N THR A 950 -0.43 15.28 35.33
CA THR A 950 -0.38 15.20 33.87
C THR A 950 -1.30 14.10 33.34
N THR A 951 -2.04 14.38 32.26
CA THR A 951 -2.85 13.39 31.52
C THR A 951 -2.53 13.43 30.03
N VAL A 952 -2.81 12.34 29.31
CA VAL A 952 -2.68 12.24 27.86
C VAL A 952 -4.07 12.00 27.29
N ASP A 953 -4.57 12.97 26.54
CA ASP A 953 -5.93 12.99 25.99
C ASP A 953 -5.86 12.93 24.45
N ALA A 954 -6.81 12.27 23.79
CA ALA A 954 -6.89 12.30 22.32
C ALA A 954 -7.39 13.67 21.82
N ILE A 955 -6.88 14.15 20.68
CA ILE A 955 -7.28 15.44 20.11
C ILE A 955 -8.63 15.30 19.38
N PRO A 956 -9.71 15.99 19.80
CA PRO A 956 -11.00 15.93 19.11
C PRO A 956 -10.87 16.38 17.66
N GLY A 957 -11.39 15.58 16.72
CA GLY A 957 -11.36 15.86 15.29
C GLY A 957 -10.06 15.48 14.55
N LYS A 958 -9.03 14.95 15.22
CA LYS A 958 -7.82 14.41 14.56
C LYS A 958 -7.62 12.93 14.91
N LYS A 959 -7.63 12.06 13.89
CA LYS A 959 -7.34 10.62 14.07
C LYS A 959 -5.91 10.43 14.56
N ASN A 960 -5.72 9.58 15.58
CA ASN A 960 -4.43 9.16 16.14
C ASN A 960 -3.51 10.29 16.63
N ALA A 961 -4.04 11.48 16.91
CA ALA A 961 -3.27 12.58 17.51
C ALA A 961 -3.57 12.71 19.01
N GLN A 962 -2.54 12.96 19.80
CA GLN A 962 -2.62 13.04 21.27
C GLN A 962 -2.12 14.41 21.76
N MET A 963 -2.65 14.85 22.91
CA MET A 963 -2.16 16.03 23.61
C MET A 963 -1.82 15.67 25.06
N VAL A 964 -0.75 16.28 25.57
CA VAL A 964 -0.40 16.21 26.99
C VAL A 964 -1.01 17.42 27.71
N LEU A 965 -1.80 17.17 28.75
CA LEU A 965 -2.34 18.19 29.64
C LEU A 965 -1.54 18.23 30.93
N VAL A 966 -1.10 19.42 31.35
CA VAL A 966 -0.41 19.67 32.62
C VAL A 966 -1.24 20.66 33.44
N GLN A 967 -1.53 20.32 34.70
CA GLN A 967 -2.20 21.23 35.63
C GLN A 967 -1.29 22.40 36.00
N GLY A 968 -1.78 23.64 35.90
CA GLY A 968 -1.01 24.86 36.16
C GLY A 968 -0.56 25.61 34.89
N HIS A 969 0.10 26.75 35.09
CA HIS A 969 0.72 27.57 34.03
C HIS A 969 2.22 27.25 34.02
N HIS A 970 2.65 26.49 33.01
CA HIS A 970 4.01 25.93 32.96
C HIS A 970 4.73 26.22 31.64
N ILE A 971 4.26 27.19 30.85
CA ILE A 971 4.77 27.50 29.50
C ILE A 971 6.31 27.50 29.44
N VAL A 972 6.98 28.23 30.33
CA VAL A 972 8.44 28.38 30.33
C VAL A 972 9.16 27.04 30.58
N THR A 973 8.63 26.21 31.47
CA THR A 973 9.16 24.87 31.77
C THR A 973 8.98 23.94 30.57
N LEU A 974 7.82 24.00 29.90
CA LEU A 974 7.54 23.18 28.73
C LEU A 974 8.37 23.59 27.50
N THR A 975 8.56 24.90 27.24
CA THR A 975 9.45 25.35 26.16
C THR A 975 10.88 24.84 26.39
N LYS A 976 11.43 24.99 27.60
CA LYS A 976 12.76 24.46 27.93
C LYS A 976 12.88 22.95 27.81
N LEU A 977 11.83 22.20 28.20
CA LEU A 977 11.84 20.74 28.07
C LEU A 977 11.80 20.31 26.60
N LEU A 978 11.01 20.98 25.74
CA LEU A 978 11.01 20.70 24.30
C LEU A 978 12.35 21.07 23.63
N GLU A 979 13.01 22.14 24.07
CA GLU A 979 14.38 22.48 23.65
C GLU A 979 15.40 21.41 24.09
N GLN A 980 15.23 20.80 25.28
CA GLN A 980 16.02 19.65 25.74
C GLN A 980 15.76 18.38 24.92
N HIS A 981 14.51 18.16 24.48
CA HIS A 981 14.13 17.18 23.44
C HIS A 981 14.55 17.60 22.02
N ARG A 982 15.47 18.58 21.91
CA ARG A 982 16.15 19.02 20.67
C ARG A 982 15.21 19.60 19.61
N LEU A 983 14.02 20.06 20.00
CA LEU A 983 13.08 20.75 19.12
C LEU A 983 13.46 22.24 18.99
N PRO A 984 13.79 22.75 17.79
CA PRO A 984 14.15 24.16 17.62
C PRO A 984 13.01 25.11 17.99
N ALA A 985 13.33 26.20 18.69
CA ALA A 985 12.34 27.19 19.14
C ALA A 985 11.45 27.75 18.01
N ARG A 986 11.96 27.83 16.77
CA ARG A 986 11.19 28.25 15.57
C ARG A 986 10.01 27.33 15.22
N LEU A 987 9.96 26.11 15.77
CA LEU A 987 8.89 25.13 15.57
C LEU A 987 7.93 25.02 16.77
N ILE A 988 8.14 25.85 17.81
CA ILE A 988 7.32 25.87 19.02
C ILE A 988 6.40 27.09 18.99
N SER A 989 5.10 26.86 18.78
CA SER A 989 4.07 27.90 18.89
C SER A 989 3.58 27.99 20.34
N VAL A 990 3.55 29.20 20.89
CA VAL A 990 3.13 29.45 22.28
C VAL A 990 1.93 30.40 22.32
N VAL A 991 0.82 29.98 22.92
CA VAL A 991 -0.42 30.76 23.03
C VAL A 991 -0.89 30.81 24.49
N ASP A 992 -0.74 31.97 25.14
CA ASP A 992 -1.27 32.19 26.48
C ASP A 992 -2.65 32.86 26.45
N LYS A 993 -3.70 32.10 26.80
CA LYS A 993 -5.09 32.56 26.95
C LYS A 993 -5.47 32.78 28.42
N SER A 994 -4.54 32.62 29.37
CA SER A 994 -4.81 32.71 30.82
C SER A 994 -4.97 34.16 31.33
N GLY A 995 -4.52 35.15 30.57
CA GLY A 995 -4.70 36.58 30.87
C GLY A 995 -3.65 37.18 31.82
N ARG A 996 -2.50 36.54 32.02
CA ARG A 996 -1.32 37.18 32.62
C ARG A 996 -0.55 37.98 31.54
N ALA A 997 0.08 39.08 31.94
CA ALA A 997 0.59 40.08 31.00
C ALA A 997 1.84 39.61 30.21
N LYS A 998 1.73 39.68 28.87
CA LYS A 998 2.81 39.80 27.86
C LYS A 998 4.16 39.14 28.22
N VAL A 999 4.28 37.84 27.97
CA VAL A 999 5.56 37.31 27.46
C VAL A 999 5.77 37.92 26.06
N LYS A 1000 6.95 38.46 25.78
CA LYS A 1000 7.25 39.06 24.47
C LYS A 1000 7.03 38.02 23.37
N LYS A 1001 6.36 38.44 22.27
CA LYS A 1001 6.47 37.74 20.98
C LYS A 1001 7.96 37.53 20.70
N VAL A 1002 8.41 36.29 20.63
CA VAL A 1002 9.62 35.97 19.87
C VAL A 1002 9.20 36.17 18.41
N VAL A 1003 9.67 37.27 17.83
CA VAL A 1003 9.38 37.63 16.45
C VAL A 1003 10.25 36.77 15.56
N ASN A 1004 9.65 36.12 14.56
CA ASN A 1004 10.39 35.43 13.51
C ASN A 1004 11.34 36.43 12.80
N ASN A 1005 12.61 36.08 12.77
CA ASN A 1005 13.55 36.44 11.70
C ASN A 1005 13.97 35.14 11.03
#